data_AF-B0C968-F1
#
_entry.id   AF-B0C968-F1
#
_cell.length_a   1.000
_cell.length_b   1.000
_cell.length_c   1.000
_cell.angle_alpha   90.00
_cell.angle_beta   90.00
_cell.angle_gamma   90.00
#
_symmetry.space_group_name_H-M   'P 1'
#
loop_
_entity.id
_entity.type
_entity.pdbx_description
1 polymer ?
#
loop_
_entity_poly.entity_id
_entity_poly.type
_entity_poly.pdbx_seq_one_letter_code
_entity_poly.pdbx_strand_id
1 'polypeptide(L)'
;MKALRGFWDFLNTDVRDIPWGDVAQQGIEAMKALPDAAKAWQDNADQIQQLAPYLQKAEPLIKALDTPVTKLAISGLPFVSAGINVLKIGIELAKVEPTFESSVTIVAQLAYLRSLEIVLEKQDETIKAKLAQLLLKDVVEQQLSKFYKTELTLTEAKTATTQFRESVFAEKFGTDLIEQLQQFGLDNSQAQRLADQVLWGSHRYFHEVIAEAGESVEPLAEFYRTGGQQELERYTAIDEYLKTRIRPTPQEQVFDESSPRVSFQDIYVRLEVQPLTQEGEVKRDVSPICSHEWTKKTLDQPANQPRKVMFMEGEAGRGKSVFCRMIANWVCSEFGDAFIPLRIRLRDLRKLANNLTETLEDCPDLEQENFVRGESSWLADKNTRFFIILDGFDELLLEGRATGGLKEFLQQVTDFQRRSHHQLLVTGRPLALQGIDRLITQNKDLERVRLEPMGDQLREGWLNKWQALFGEEKVNQFREFLTACPKDITDTLAREPLLLYLLARLNREGHLTQGMFADTQAGLNQDTQAKLRIYRAAVNWVLKKQRQDENLRLSGLDSLEDLREILQEAALCVVQSGNETARLEMVKQRFQDSSNPIAELLKQAQATTGQSEDKALNNLLTTFYLKPGERDQRGSVEFAHKSFGEYLFAERLLNAFEAWTELDKRQRFRLDERALNEQIYDVLGYGGLSQEIVAYLWELLDESDIDRVRLFNRLNNFYDRWCQNEFLDAPPNENLPQKKLIQLLGHEIPTGLKQVDVFTGLNVMIFLFRLHASAQPGGYPYLGDDTPQPEIYFYPCGQADTESFQADRLLKIIHYADALGTGMFAKTVGPYLIRADLRSADLRSADLSSADLIRADLSSADLSSANLSSANLSSANLSSANLSSANLIRANLSSADLSSANLSSANLIRANLIRANLSSADLSSANLIRANLRSADLRSANLSSANLSSANLIRANLIRANLSSADLSSANLIRANLSNTFLIRTVLSDAQNLTSDQLEGVDPPLICSAFLPSNIDIDSNRDWDGLATALHDRFPTRFATLEKAEQWVEKERYR
;
A
#
# COMPACT_ATOMS: atom_id res chain seq x y z
N MET A 1 -38.92 40.96 -26.70
CA MET A 1 -39.78 39.91 -26.09
C MET A 1 -40.75 39.22 -27.07
N LYS A 2 -41.70 39.91 -27.76
CA LYS A 2 -42.62 39.24 -28.71
C LYS A 2 -41.96 38.62 -29.95
N ALA A 3 -40.90 39.24 -30.48
CA ALA A 3 -40.13 38.72 -31.62
C ALA A 3 -39.17 37.56 -31.23
N LEU A 4 -38.58 37.64 -30.02
CA LEU A 4 -37.85 36.54 -29.40
C LEU A 4 -38.75 35.33 -29.14
N ARG A 5 -39.99 35.54 -28.63
CA ARG A 5 -41.03 34.50 -28.59
C ARG A 5 -41.36 33.98 -29.99
N GLY A 6 -41.54 34.82 -31.00
CA GLY A 6 -41.87 34.37 -32.37
C GLY A 6 -40.78 33.50 -33.04
N PHE A 7 -39.50 33.82 -32.86
CA PHE A 7 -38.40 33.02 -33.38
C PHE A 7 -38.20 31.71 -32.59
N TRP A 8 -38.46 31.74 -31.28
CA TRP A 8 -38.44 30.55 -30.42
C TRP A 8 -39.68 29.65 -30.58
N ASP A 9 -40.86 30.23 -30.79
CA ASP A 9 -42.12 29.54 -31.07
C ASP A 9 -42.03 28.84 -32.45
N PHE A 10 -41.30 29.43 -33.41
CA PHE A 10 -40.98 28.83 -34.70
C PHE A 10 -40.05 27.60 -34.59
N LEU A 11 -39.08 27.62 -33.66
CA LEU A 11 -38.22 26.47 -33.37
C LEU A 11 -38.89 25.41 -32.48
N ASN A 12 -40.02 25.71 -31.83
CA ASN A 12 -40.70 24.87 -30.82
C ASN A 12 -42.21 24.68 -31.05
N THR A 13 -42.72 24.75 -32.28
CA THR A 13 -44.14 24.44 -32.53
C THR A 13 -44.39 22.93 -32.37
N ASP A 14 -45.40 22.55 -31.59
CA ASP A 14 -45.70 21.16 -31.16
C ASP A 14 -45.89 20.19 -32.34
N VAL A 15 -45.06 19.15 -32.40
CA VAL A 15 -45.02 18.08 -33.42
C VAL A 15 -46.28 17.19 -33.40
N ARG A 16 -47.31 17.49 -32.61
CA ARG A 16 -48.53 16.66 -32.53
C ARG A 16 -49.80 17.27 -33.11
N ASP A 17 -49.82 18.57 -33.38
CA ASP A 17 -51.01 19.26 -33.93
C ASP A 17 -50.90 19.59 -35.43
N ILE A 18 -49.80 19.20 -36.07
CA ILE A 18 -49.68 19.16 -37.53
C ILE A 18 -50.06 17.74 -37.96
N PRO A 19 -50.92 17.53 -38.97
CA PRO A 19 -51.23 16.19 -39.46
C PRO A 19 -49.99 15.61 -40.18
N TRP A 20 -49.12 14.93 -39.43
CA TRP A 20 -47.83 14.36 -39.88
C TRP A 20 -47.94 13.15 -40.82
N GLY A 21 -49.10 12.91 -41.44
CA GLY A 21 -49.26 11.88 -42.47
C GLY A 21 -48.72 12.30 -43.84
N ASP A 22 -48.82 13.58 -44.19
CA ASP A 22 -48.45 14.09 -45.52
C ASP A 22 -47.37 15.20 -45.49
N VAL A 23 -46.96 15.68 -44.31
CA VAL A 23 -46.00 16.80 -44.17
C VAL A 23 -44.56 16.33 -43.92
N ALA A 24 -44.34 15.09 -43.45
CA ALA A 24 -42.98 14.55 -43.30
C ALA A 24 -42.25 14.38 -44.64
N GLN A 25 -43.01 14.18 -45.73
CA GLN A 25 -42.47 14.18 -47.10
C GLN A 25 -42.26 15.62 -47.63
N GLN A 26 -43.11 16.57 -47.21
CA GLN A 26 -43.03 17.98 -47.62
C GLN A 26 -42.05 18.84 -46.80
N GLY A 27 -41.67 18.51 -45.58
CA GLY A 27 -40.71 19.31 -44.78
C GLY A 27 -39.26 19.16 -45.25
N ILE A 28 -38.90 17.95 -45.67
CA ILE A 28 -37.61 17.63 -46.28
C ILE A 28 -37.58 18.06 -47.75
N GLU A 29 -38.73 18.03 -48.45
CA GLU A 29 -38.88 18.65 -49.77
C GLU A 29 -38.97 20.19 -49.70
N ALA A 30 -39.48 20.81 -48.63
CA ALA A 30 -39.59 22.27 -48.47
C ALA A 30 -38.22 22.95 -48.31
N MET A 31 -37.27 22.27 -47.66
CA MET A 31 -35.87 22.71 -47.64
C MET A 31 -35.13 22.46 -48.96
N LYS A 32 -35.61 21.54 -49.81
CA LYS A 32 -35.10 21.33 -51.19
C LYS A 32 -35.81 22.20 -52.25
N ALA A 33 -37.03 22.66 -51.98
CA ALA A 33 -37.91 23.41 -52.87
C ALA A 33 -37.99 24.92 -52.52
N LEU A 34 -36.95 25.46 -51.86
CA LEU A 34 -36.80 26.89 -51.57
C LEU A 34 -36.98 27.84 -52.78
N PRO A 35 -36.73 27.45 -54.05
CA PRO A 35 -37.09 28.29 -55.19
C PRO A 35 -38.60 28.41 -55.45
N ASP A 36 -39.41 27.42 -55.07
CA ASP A 36 -40.85 27.39 -55.33
C ASP A 36 -41.71 27.83 -54.12
N ALA A 37 -41.20 27.71 -52.89
CA ALA A 37 -41.79 28.33 -51.69
C ALA A 37 -41.70 29.88 -51.73
N ALA A 38 -40.81 30.45 -52.55
CA ALA A 38 -40.72 31.88 -52.82
C ALA A 38 -41.99 32.46 -53.50
N LYS A 39 -42.87 31.61 -54.06
CA LYS A 39 -44.17 32.04 -54.63
C LYS A 39 -45.31 32.12 -53.61
N ALA A 40 -45.23 31.40 -52.49
CA ALA A 40 -46.31 31.37 -51.49
C ALA A 40 -46.18 32.47 -50.41
N TRP A 41 -45.02 33.12 -50.30
CA TRP A 41 -44.77 34.23 -49.36
C TRP A 41 -44.67 35.59 -50.08
N GLN A 42 -45.53 35.80 -51.09
CA GLN A 42 -45.55 37.03 -51.88
C GLN A 42 -45.85 38.30 -51.09
N ASP A 43 -46.32 38.20 -49.84
CA ASP A 43 -46.65 39.35 -49.00
C ASP A 43 -45.55 39.78 -48.00
N ASN A 44 -44.39 39.09 -47.93
CA ASN A 44 -43.28 39.47 -47.04
C ASN A 44 -41.88 39.14 -47.62
N ALA A 45 -41.67 39.44 -48.91
CA ALA A 45 -40.40 39.20 -49.60
C ALA A 45 -39.17 39.87 -48.94
N ASP A 46 -39.35 41.03 -48.29
CA ASP A 46 -38.28 41.78 -47.63
C ASP A 46 -37.75 41.07 -46.37
N GLN A 47 -38.58 40.32 -45.65
CA GLN A 47 -38.16 39.57 -44.45
C GLN A 47 -37.39 38.30 -44.81
N ILE A 48 -37.73 37.63 -45.93
CA ILE A 48 -37.02 36.41 -46.39
C ILE A 48 -35.63 36.75 -46.95
N GLN A 49 -35.49 37.86 -47.70
CA GLN A 49 -34.18 38.33 -48.15
C GLN A 49 -33.27 38.73 -46.98
N GLN A 50 -33.84 39.26 -45.89
CA GLN A 50 -33.12 39.55 -44.66
C GLN A 50 -32.72 38.26 -43.90
N LEU A 51 -33.48 37.17 -44.02
CA LEU A 51 -33.24 35.89 -43.32
C LEU A 51 -32.38 34.88 -44.08
N ALA A 52 -32.26 35.01 -45.41
CA ALA A 52 -31.52 34.08 -46.27
C ALA A 52 -30.01 33.91 -45.92
N PRO A 53 -29.25 34.96 -45.57
CA PRO A 53 -27.85 34.81 -45.14
C PRO A 53 -27.71 34.03 -43.83
N TYR A 54 -28.74 34.07 -43.00
CA TYR A 54 -28.78 33.44 -41.68
C TYR A 54 -29.17 31.96 -41.76
N LEU A 55 -30.10 31.60 -42.65
CA LEU A 55 -30.48 30.21 -42.91
C LEU A 55 -29.32 29.39 -43.52
N GLN A 56 -28.49 29.99 -44.38
CA GLN A 56 -27.27 29.34 -44.88
C GLN A 56 -26.24 29.05 -43.78
N LYS A 57 -26.16 29.90 -42.74
CA LYS A 57 -25.26 29.69 -41.59
C LYS A 57 -25.77 28.64 -40.60
N ALA A 58 -27.07 28.35 -40.59
CA ALA A 58 -27.71 27.36 -39.71
C ALA A 58 -27.84 25.95 -40.34
N GLU A 59 -27.56 25.80 -41.64
CA GLU A 59 -27.64 24.52 -42.37
C GLU A 59 -26.88 23.34 -41.73
N PRO A 60 -25.68 23.51 -41.14
CA PRO A 60 -24.98 22.43 -40.44
C PRO A 60 -25.73 21.90 -39.21
N LEU A 61 -26.46 22.79 -38.52
CA LEU A 61 -27.23 22.49 -37.31
C LEU A 61 -28.48 21.68 -37.64
N ILE A 62 -29.17 22.05 -38.74
CA ILE A 62 -30.35 21.33 -39.24
C ILE A 62 -29.98 19.90 -39.66
N LYS A 63 -28.84 19.72 -40.36
CA LYS A 63 -28.34 18.38 -40.72
C LYS A 63 -27.94 17.55 -39.50
N ALA A 64 -27.49 18.19 -38.42
CA ALA A 64 -27.10 17.54 -37.18
C ALA A 64 -28.31 16.94 -36.41
N LEU A 65 -29.49 17.56 -36.49
CA LEU A 65 -30.69 17.11 -35.77
C LEU A 65 -31.23 15.76 -36.27
N ASP A 66 -31.14 15.50 -37.57
CA ASP A 66 -31.56 14.23 -38.19
C ASP A 66 -30.46 13.16 -38.20
N THR A 67 -29.29 13.43 -37.59
CA THR A 67 -28.22 12.44 -37.50
C THR A 67 -28.40 11.58 -36.24
N PRO A 68 -28.17 10.25 -36.33
CA PRO A 68 -28.02 9.40 -35.16
C PRO A 68 -26.96 9.96 -34.22
N VAL A 69 -27.24 9.94 -32.92
CA VAL A 69 -26.38 10.44 -31.85
C VAL A 69 -24.99 9.76 -31.87
N THR A 70 -24.92 8.54 -32.39
CA THR A 70 -23.68 7.78 -32.58
C THR A 70 -22.87 8.18 -33.81
N LYS A 71 -23.49 8.85 -34.80
CA LYS A 71 -22.79 9.41 -35.98
C LYS A 71 -22.21 10.80 -35.72
N LEU A 72 -22.70 11.51 -34.69
CA LEU A 72 -22.11 12.77 -34.22
C LEU A 72 -20.63 12.60 -33.85
N ALA A 73 -20.31 11.47 -33.22
CA ALA A 73 -18.95 11.06 -32.84
C ALA A 73 -17.96 10.96 -34.02
N ILE A 74 -18.44 10.83 -35.26
CA ILE A 74 -17.59 10.58 -36.44
C ILE A 74 -17.43 11.84 -37.29
N SER A 75 -18.42 12.73 -37.30
CA SER A 75 -18.43 13.91 -38.17
C SER A 75 -17.89 15.19 -37.55
N GLY A 76 -17.66 15.22 -36.22
CA GLY A 76 -17.09 16.39 -35.51
C GLY A 76 -17.85 17.67 -35.84
N LEU A 77 -19.18 17.64 -35.67
CA LEU A 77 -20.04 18.70 -36.16
C LEU A 77 -19.74 20.01 -35.41
N PRO A 78 -19.72 21.15 -36.11
CA PRO A 78 -19.45 22.45 -35.50
C PRO A 78 -20.68 22.98 -34.73
N PHE A 79 -21.34 22.10 -33.95
CA PHE A 79 -22.63 22.32 -33.30
C PHE A 79 -22.60 23.50 -32.33
N VAL A 80 -21.51 23.64 -31.56
CA VAL A 80 -21.28 24.78 -30.67
C VAL A 80 -21.14 26.07 -31.46
N SER A 81 -20.24 26.12 -32.45
CA SER A 81 -20.07 27.32 -33.28
C SER A 81 -21.34 27.68 -34.08
N ALA A 82 -22.09 26.67 -34.53
CA ALA A 82 -23.35 26.85 -35.24
C ALA A 82 -24.45 27.36 -34.29
N GLY A 83 -24.54 26.83 -33.07
CA GLY A 83 -25.45 27.29 -32.03
C GLY A 83 -25.14 28.72 -31.57
N ILE A 84 -23.85 29.04 -31.41
CA ILE A 84 -23.36 30.40 -31.12
C ILE A 84 -23.67 31.34 -32.29
N ASN A 85 -23.52 30.89 -33.54
CA ASN A 85 -23.89 31.69 -34.70
C ASN A 85 -25.39 31.94 -34.75
N VAL A 86 -26.24 30.94 -34.47
CA VAL A 86 -27.70 31.11 -34.37
C VAL A 86 -28.09 32.08 -33.26
N LEU A 87 -27.40 32.02 -32.11
CA LEU A 87 -27.52 33.00 -31.03
C LEU A 87 -27.17 34.42 -31.49
N LYS A 88 -25.99 34.61 -32.09
CA LYS A 88 -25.51 35.90 -32.61
C LYS A 88 -26.52 36.51 -33.59
N ILE A 89 -27.05 35.67 -34.49
CA ILE A 89 -28.07 36.03 -35.47
C ILE A 89 -29.39 36.44 -34.81
N GLY A 90 -29.84 35.70 -33.79
CA GLY A 90 -31.06 36.03 -33.04
C GLY A 90 -30.98 37.39 -32.35
N ILE A 91 -29.81 37.75 -31.83
CA ILE A 91 -29.53 39.06 -31.20
C ILE A 91 -29.54 40.18 -32.24
N GLU A 92 -28.88 39.98 -33.39
CA GLU A 92 -28.84 40.94 -34.50
C GLU A 92 -30.24 41.22 -35.08
N LEU A 93 -31.08 40.17 -35.22
CA LEU A 93 -32.44 40.28 -35.74
C LEU A 93 -33.42 40.91 -34.73
N ALA A 94 -33.25 40.60 -33.44
CA ALA A 94 -34.15 41.10 -32.39
C ALA A 94 -33.89 42.57 -32.01
N LYS A 95 -32.68 43.11 -32.30
CA LYS A 95 -32.21 44.45 -31.90
C LYS A 95 -32.38 44.75 -30.41
N VAL A 96 -32.46 43.72 -29.58
CA VAL A 96 -32.64 43.79 -28.13
C VAL A 96 -31.74 42.74 -27.52
N GLU A 97 -30.90 43.15 -26.56
CA GLU A 97 -30.00 42.23 -25.89
C GLU A 97 -30.76 41.21 -25.03
N PRO A 98 -30.32 39.93 -25.02
CA PRO A 98 -30.90 38.90 -24.17
C PRO A 98 -30.60 39.18 -22.69
N THR A 99 -31.46 38.74 -21.79
CA THR A 99 -31.13 38.82 -20.35
C THR A 99 -30.02 37.83 -20.00
N PHE A 100 -29.35 38.04 -18.86
CA PHE A 100 -28.33 37.12 -18.37
C PHE A 100 -28.88 35.69 -18.21
N GLU A 101 -30.07 35.55 -17.64
CA GLU A 101 -30.73 34.26 -17.40
C GLU A 101 -31.07 33.53 -18.71
N SER A 102 -31.55 34.27 -19.71
CA SER A 102 -31.84 33.75 -21.04
C SER A 102 -30.57 33.26 -21.74
N SER A 103 -29.48 34.02 -21.57
CA SER A 103 -28.17 33.69 -22.15
C SER A 103 -27.56 32.44 -21.51
N VAL A 104 -27.60 32.35 -20.18
CA VAL A 104 -27.12 31.18 -19.41
C VAL A 104 -27.89 29.91 -19.78
N THR A 105 -29.19 29.99 -20.01
CA THR A 105 -30.03 28.84 -20.43
C THR A 105 -29.52 28.23 -21.73
N ILE A 106 -29.20 29.06 -22.70
CA ILE A 106 -28.82 28.60 -24.03
C ILE A 106 -27.38 28.05 -24.00
N VAL A 107 -26.47 28.75 -23.31
CA VAL A 107 -25.10 28.27 -23.11
C VAL A 107 -25.09 26.93 -22.36
N ALA A 108 -25.92 26.75 -21.33
CA ALA A 108 -26.04 25.50 -20.60
C ALA A 108 -26.45 24.32 -21.48
N GLN A 109 -27.38 24.54 -22.41
CA GLN A 109 -27.81 23.51 -23.38
C GLN A 109 -26.69 23.19 -24.38
N LEU A 110 -26.03 24.20 -24.94
CA LEU A 110 -24.92 24.01 -25.88
C LEU A 110 -23.74 23.28 -25.23
N ALA A 111 -23.41 23.65 -23.99
CA ALA A 111 -22.36 23.01 -23.20
C ALA A 111 -22.68 21.55 -22.88
N TYR A 112 -23.92 21.27 -22.49
CA TYR A 112 -24.40 19.91 -22.25
C TYR A 112 -24.30 19.06 -23.52
N LEU A 113 -24.75 19.57 -24.66
CA LEU A 113 -24.72 18.84 -25.92
C LEU A 113 -23.28 18.59 -26.40
N ARG A 114 -22.38 19.56 -26.19
CA ARG A 114 -20.95 19.39 -26.44
C ARG A 114 -20.34 18.30 -25.57
N SER A 115 -20.69 18.29 -24.28
CA SER A 115 -20.24 17.24 -23.36
C SER A 115 -20.75 15.86 -23.80
N LEU A 116 -22.02 15.77 -24.19
CA LEU A 116 -22.63 14.54 -24.69
C LEU A 116 -21.92 14.02 -25.95
N GLU A 117 -21.64 14.88 -26.92
CA GLU A 117 -20.90 14.54 -28.13
C GLU A 117 -19.54 13.89 -27.79
N ILE A 118 -18.74 14.55 -26.94
CA ILE A 118 -17.39 14.08 -26.58
C ILE A 118 -17.44 12.77 -25.78
N VAL A 119 -18.39 12.64 -24.86
CA VAL A 119 -18.57 11.41 -24.07
C VAL A 119 -18.92 10.24 -24.98
N LEU A 120 -19.83 10.44 -25.94
CA LEU A 120 -20.26 9.41 -26.88
C LEU A 120 -19.18 8.99 -27.88
N GLU A 121 -18.35 9.95 -28.32
CA GLU A 121 -17.19 9.67 -29.18
C GLU A 121 -16.26 8.65 -28.54
N LYS A 122 -16.05 8.79 -27.23
CA LYS A 122 -15.14 7.95 -26.43
C LYS A 122 -15.72 6.59 -26.01
N GLN A 123 -17.01 6.32 -26.26
CA GLN A 123 -17.63 5.05 -25.88
C GLN A 123 -17.22 3.89 -26.80
N ASP A 124 -17.30 2.68 -26.25
CA ASP A 124 -17.07 1.44 -27.00
C ASP A 124 -18.14 1.18 -28.08
N GLU A 125 -17.80 0.31 -29.03
CA GLU A 125 -18.69 -0.06 -30.15
C GLU A 125 -19.98 -0.75 -29.67
N THR A 126 -19.99 -1.33 -28.46
CA THR A 126 -21.17 -2.01 -27.93
C THR A 126 -22.23 -1.01 -27.48
N ILE A 127 -21.81 0.02 -26.73
CA ILE A 127 -22.67 1.14 -26.32
C ILE A 127 -23.10 1.93 -27.56
N LYS A 128 -22.17 2.21 -28.49
CA LYS A 128 -22.51 2.85 -29.76
C LYS A 128 -23.53 2.03 -30.56
N ALA A 129 -23.44 0.70 -30.59
CA ALA A 129 -24.44 -0.13 -31.27
C ALA A 129 -25.83 -0.03 -30.61
N LYS A 130 -25.90 -0.04 -29.27
CA LYS A 130 -27.17 0.13 -28.53
C LYS A 130 -27.83 1.47 -28.81
N LEU A 131 -27.02 2.54 -28.90
CA LEU A 131 -27.49 3.91 -29.11
C LEU A 131 -27.68 4.29 -30.59
N ALA A 132 -27.46 3.38 -31.54
CA ALA A 132 -27.43 3.68 -32.98
C ALA A 132 -28.74 4.21 -33.56
N GLN A 133 -29.86 4.02 -32.84
CA GLN A 133 -31.20 4.45 -33.27
C GLN A 133 -31.67 5.75 -32.59
N LEU A 134 -30.95 6.24 -31.56
CA LEU A 134 -31.28 7.50 -30.90
C LEU A 134 -30.90 8.67 -31.83
N LEU A 135 -31.87 9.50 -32.22
CA LEU A 135 -31.62 10.68 -33.04
C LEU A 135 -31.37 11.91 -32.15
N LEU A 136 -30.52 12.83 -32.61
CA LEU A 136 -30.20 14.04 -31.83
C LEU A 136 -31.45 14.88 -31.58
N LYS A 137 -32.37 14.95 -32.55
CA LYS A 137 -33.65 15.64 -32.39
C LYS A 137 -34.45 15.11 -31.20
N ASP A 138 -34.44 13.81 -30.92
CA ASP A 138 -35.21 13.23 -29.81
C ASP A 138 -34.64 13.69 -28.46
N VAL A 139 -33.31 13.79 -28.38
CA VAL A 139 -32.59 14.32 -27.20
C VAL A 139 -32.91 15.80 -27.01
N VAL A 140 -32.84 16.59 -28.09
CA VAL A 140 -33.06 18.05 -28.07
C VAL A 140 -34.53 18.40 -27.81
N GLU A 141 -35.49 17.70 -28.42
CA GLU A 141 -36.93 17.93 -28.24
C GLU A 141 -37.39 17.66 -26.79
N GLN A 142 -36.90 16.59 -26.16
CA GLN A 142 -37.22 16.33 -24.76
C GLN A 142 -36.63 17.40 -23.81
N GLN A 143 -35.45 17.92 -24.12
CA GLN A 143 -34.84 19.03 -23.36
C GLN A 143 -35.61 20.34 -23.52
N LEU A 144 -35.97 20.70 -24.74
CA LEU A 144 -36.68 21.95 -25.05
C LEU A 144 -38.12 21.96 -24.49
N SER A 145 -38.85 20.84 -24.63
CA SER A 145 -40.27 20.74 -24.24
C SER A 145 -40.51 20.89 -22.73
N LYS A 146 -39.53 20.55 -21.88
CA LYS A 146 -39.63 20.70 -20.42
C LYS A 146 -39.07 22.03 -19.89
N PHE A 147 -38.08 22.64 -20.55
CA PHE A 147 -37.38 23.84 -20.04
C PHE A 147 -38.01 25.17 -20.48
N TYR A 148 -38.71 25.24 -21.62
CA TYR A 148 -39.31 26.47 -22.17
C TYR A 148 -40.39 27.11 -21.26
N LYS A 149 -40.93 26.34 -20.30
CA LYS A 149 -42.00 26.80 -19.39
C LYS A 149 -41.51 27.36 -18.05
N THR A 150 -40.20 27.38 -17.79
CA THR A 150 -39.64 27.80 -16.49
C THR A 150 -38.77 29.04 -16.65
N GLU A 151 -39.17 30.19 -16.09
CA GLU A 151 -38.30 31.36 -16.00
C GLU A 151 -37.26 31.14 -14.89
N LEU A 152 -35.96 31.27 -15.21
CA LEU A 152 -34.88 31.20 -14.23
C LEU A 152 -34.81 32.50 -13.44
N THR A 153 -34.55 32.37 -12.15
CA THR A 153 -34.14 33.50 -11.32
C THR A 153 -32.67 33.85 -11.58
N LEU A 154 -32.30 35.11 -11.31
CA LEU A 154 -30.91 35.57 -11.37
C LEU A 154 -29.97 34.70 -10.49
N THR A 155 -30.46 34.21 -9.36
CA THR A 155 -29.70 33.32 -8.47
C THR A 155 -29.42 31.98 -9.12
N GLU A 156 -30.42 31.33 -9.73
CA GLU A 156 -30.23 30.05 -10.41
C GLU A 156 -29.30 30.17 -11.62
N ALA A 157 -29.39 31.28 -12.37
CA ALA A 157 -28.48 31.57 -13.47
C ALA A 157 -27.03 31.72 -12.98
N LYS A 158 -26.81 32.46 -11.89
CA LYS A 158 -25.47 32.60 -11.28
C LYS A 158 -24.94 31.27 -10.74
N THR A 159 -25.79 30.45 -10.12
CA THR A 159 -25.40 29.10 -9.68
C THR A 159 -24.99 28.23 -10.86
N ALA A 160 -25.72 28.25 -11.99
CA ALA A 160 -25.35 27.47 -13.17
C ALA A 160 -23.98 27.88 -13.76
N THR A 161 -23.64 29.16 -13.69
CA THR A 161 -22.35 29.67 -14.19
C THR A 161 -21.17 29.34 -13.28
N THR A 162 -21.38 29.11 -11.98
CA THR A 162 -20.30 28.91 -11.00
C THR A 162 -20.26 27.50 -10.42
N GLN A 163 -21.38 26.78 -10.39
CA GLN A 163 -21.58 25.46 -9.81
C GLN A 163 -22.61 24.68 -10.64
N PHE A 164 -22.26 24.33 -11.88
CA PHE A 164 -23.21 23.75 -12.84
C PHE A 164 -23.90 22.48 -12.30
N ARG A 165 -23.16 21.63 -11.56
CA ARG A 165 -23.69 20.40 -10.95
C ARG A 165 -24.73 20.63 -9.85
N GLU A 166 -24.67 21.76 -9.16
CA GLU A 166 -25.66 22.13 -8.13
C GLU A 166 -26.81 22.95 -8.73
N SER A 167 -26.82 23.15 -10.05
CA SER A 167 -27.84 23.93 -10.74
C SER A 167 -29.05 23.08 -11.15
N VAL A 168 -30.17 23.78 -11.38
CA VAL A 168 -31.41 23.20 -11.90
C VAL A 168 -31.21 22.49 -13.25
N PHE A 169 -30.18 22.87 -14.02
CA PHE A 169 -29.86 22.21 -15.28
C PHE A 169 -29.33 20.80 -15.07
N ALA A 170 -28.42 20.59 -14.12
CA ALA A 170 -27.82 19.28 -13.91
C ALA A 170 -28.82 18.24 -13.39
N GLU A 171 -29.74 18.64 -12.52
CA GLU A 171 -30.82 17.76 -12.02
C GLU A 171 -31.74 17.31 -13.16
N LYS A 172 -32.20 18.26 -13.99
CA LYS A 172 -33.13 18.00 -15.09
C LYS A 172 -32.48 17.23 -16.23
N PHE A 173 -31.36 17.74 -16.75
CA PHE A 173 -30.63 17.09 -17.84
C PHE A 173 -30.15 15.69 -17.45
N GLY A 174 -29.72 15.50 -16.20
CA GLY A 174 -29.32 14.20 -15.68
C GLY A 174 -30.46 13.18 -15.67
N THR A 175 -31.60 13.54 -15.08
CA THR A 175 -32.76 12.66 -14.98
C THR A 175 -33.27 12.27 -16.38
N ASP A 176 -33.38 13.26 -17.27
CA ASP A 176 -33.84 13.05 -18.65
C ASP A 176 -32.89 12.14 -19.43
N LEU A 177 -31.57 12.37 -19.33
CA LEU A 177 -30.59 11.54 -20.03
C LEU A 177 -30.59 10.10 -19.52
N ILE A 178 -30.72 9.89 -18.22
CA ILE A 178 -30.78 8.54 -17.64
C ILE A 178 -32.01 7.79 -18.17
N GLU A 179 -33.19 8.42 -18.15
CA GLU A 179 -34.42 7.84 -18.68
C GLU A 179 -34.28 7.47 -20.16
N GLN A 180 -33.70 8.36 -20.97
CA GLN A 180 -33.44 8.10 -22.39
C GLN A 180 -32.49 6.93 -22.58
N LEU A 181 -31.32 6.95 -21.94
CA LEU A 181 -30.32 5.88 -22.10
C LEU A 181 -30.87 4.50 -21.71
N GLN A 182 -31.72 4.45 -20.67
CA GLN A 182 -32.40 3.22 -20.27
C GLN A 182 -33.41 2.72 -21.30
N GLN A 183 -34.20 3.63 -21.91
CA GLN A 183 -35.15 3.28 -22.98
C GLN A 183 -34.46 2.65 -24.20
N PHE A 184 -33.20 3.04 -24.47
CA PHE A 184 -32.38 2.50 -25.55
C PHE A 184 -31.45 1.33 -25.11
N GLY A 185 -31.74 0.69 -23.97
CA GLY A 185 -31.18 -0.62 -23.61
C GLY A 185 -29.85 -0.60 -22.83
N LEU A 186 -29.48 0.55 -22.25
CA LEU A 186 -28.43 0.60 -21.23
C LEU A 186 -29.00 0.22 -19.87
N ASP A 187 -28.22 -0.50 -19.07
CA ASP A 187 -28.61 -0.75 -17.69
C ASP A 187 -28.49 0.53 -16.85
N ASN A 188 -29.08 0.52 -15.65
CA ASN A 188 -29.11 1.70 -14.79
C ASN A 188 -27.71 2.22 -14.42
N SER A 189 -26.73 1.33 -14.20
CA SER A 189 -25.36 1.73 -13.85
C SER A 189 -24.65 2.37 -15.04
N GLN A 190 -24.81 1.80 -16.24
CA GLN A 190 -24.27 2.34 -17.49
C GLN A 190 -24.88 3.70 -17.80
N ALA A 191 -26.21 3.82 -17.72
CA ALA A 191 -26.92 5.08 -17.97
C ALA A 191 -26.51 6.18 -16.98
N GLN A 192 -26.43 5.84 -15.69
CA GLN A 192 -26.05 6.80 -14.65
C GLN A 192 -24.60 7.26 -14.80
N ARG A 193 -23.67 6.35 -15.14
CA ARG A 193 -22.26 6.71 -15.38
C ARG A 193 -22.12 7.67 -16.57
N LEU A 194 -22.75 7.35 -17.70
CA LEU A 194 -22.70 8.23 -18.88
C LEU A 194 -23.31 9.60 -18.59
N ALA A 195 -24.46 9.62 -17.92
CA ALA A 195 -25.08 10.88 -17.52
C ALA A 195 -24.18 11.70 -16.59
N ASP A 196 -23.53 11.07 -15.61
CA ASP A 196 -22.56 11.74 -14.76
C ASP A 196 -21.38 12.31 -15.57
N GLN A 197 -20.81 11.55 -16.52
CA GLN A 197 -19.74 12.04 -17.40
C GLN A 197 -20.15 13.29 -18.17
N VAL A 198 -21.34 13.27 -18.76
CA VAL A 198 -21.88 14.40 -19.51
C VAL A 198 -22.07 15.60 -18.59
N LEU A 199 -22.64 15.41 -17.40
CA LEU A 199 -22.90 16.50 -16.47
C LEU A 199 -21.62 17.11 -15.88
N TRP A 200 -20.60 16.31 -15.56
CA TRP A 200 -19.30 16.83 -15.10
C TRP A 200 -18.57 17.58 -16.21
N GLY A 201 -18.56 17.06 -17.44
CA GLY A 201 -17.98 17.77 -18.58
C GLY A 201 -18.73 19.05 -18.95
N SER A 202 -20.04 19.14 -18.68
CA SER A 202 -20.87 20.28 -19.07
C SER A 202 -20.36 21.62 -18.50
N HIS A 203 -19.81 21.66 -17.28
CA HIS A 203 -19.28 22.90 -16.72
C HIS A 203 -18.04 23.38 -17.50
N ARG A 204 -17.13 22.48 -17.84
CA ARG A 204 -15.95 22.80 -18.67
C ARG A 204 -16.37 23.39 -20.02
N TYR A 205 -17.27 22.71 -20.74
CA TYR A 205 -17.71 23.18 -22.05
C TYR A 205 -18.58 24.44 -21.97
N PHE A 206 -19.18 24.75 -20.82
CA PHE A 206 -19.88 26.00 -20.58
C PHE A 206 -18.94 27.21 -20.74
N HIS A 207 -17.74 27.11 -20.17
CA HIS A 207 -16.72 28.15 -20.29
C HIS A 207 -16.10 28.24 -21.70
N GLU A 208 -15.93 27.09 -22.40
CA GLU A 208 -15.52 27.10 -23.82
C GLU A 208 -16.57 27.82 -24.71
N VAL A 209 -17.86 27.50 -24.53
CA VAL A 209 -18.97 28.12 -25.28
C VAL A 209 -19.02 29.64 -25.04
N ILE A 210 -18.82 30.08 -23.79
CA ILE A 210 -18.77 31.52 -23.46
C ILE A 210 -17.57 32.20 -24.12
N ALA A 211 -16.39 31.57 -24.09
CA ALA A 211 -15.20 32.12 -24.73
C ALA A 211 -15.40 32.29 -26.24
N GLU A 212 -16.05 31.32 -26.90
CA GLU A 212 -16.35 31.36 -28.34
C GLU A 212 -17.49 32.35 -28.69
N ALA A 213 -18.44 32.55 -27.77
CA ALA A 213 -19.46 33.60 -27.91
C ALA A 213 -18.82 35.00 -27.92
N GLY A 214 -17.75 35.21 -27.16
CA GLY A 214 -16.94 36.43 -27.14
C GLY A 214 -17.68 37.66 -26.61
N GLU A 215 -17.24 38.86 -27.02
CA GLU A 215 -17.91 40.13 -26.64
C GLU A 215 -19.27 40.35 -27.34
N SER A 216 -19.70 39.43 -28.20
CA SER A 216 -20.96 39.54 -28.95
C SER A 216 -22.22 39.37 -28.09
N VAL A 217 -22.07 38.94 -26.83
CA VAL A 217 -23.17 38.84 -25.85
C VAL A 217 -22.74 39.58 -24.58
N GLU A 218 -23.05 40.87 -24.48
CA GLU A 218 -22.60 41.76 -23.39
C GLU A 218 -22.82 41.16 -21.98
N PRO A 219 -23.99 40.56 -21.66
CA PRO A 219 -24.23 39.95 -20.34
C PRO A 219 -23.30 38.77 -20.00
N LEU A 220 -22.77 38.05 -20.99
CA LEU A 220 -21.84 36.92 -20.78
C LEU A 220 -20.38 37.38 -20.84
N ALA A 221 -20.08 38.43 -21.61
CA ALA A 221 -18.74 38.99 -21.75
C ALA A 221 -18.20 39.56 -20.43
N GLU A 222 -19.06 40.20 -19.63
CA GLU A 222 -18.70 40.66 -18.28
C GLU A 222 -18.34 39.50 -17.35
N PHE A 223 -19.10 38.39 -17.40
CA PHE A 223 -18.82 37.19 -16.62
C PHE A 223 -17.50 36.51 -17.05
N TYR A 224 -17.24 36.42 -18.35
CA TYR A 224 -15.99 35.87 -18.87
C TYR A 224 -14.77 36.66 -18.38
N ARG A 225 -14.85 38.00 -18.40
CA ARG A 225 -13.77 38.91 -17.94
C ARG A 225 -13.52 38.85 -16.43
N THR A 226 -14.52 38.51 -15.62
CA THR A 226 -14.44 38.57 -14.15
C THR A 226 -14.04 37.25 -13.49
N GLY A 227 -13.92 36.15 -14.24
CA GLY A 227 -13.46 34.86 -13.71
C GLY A 227 -13.52 33.69 -14.69
N GLY A 228 -14.35 33.77 -15.73
CA GLY A 228 -14.50 32.69 -16.71
C GLY A 228 -13.22 32.33 -17.49
N GLN A 229 -12.32 33.29 -17.70
CA GLN A 229 -11.02 33.03 -18.34
C GLN A 229 -10.09 32.17 -17.45
N GLN A 230 -10.05 32.46 -16.14
CA GLN A 230 -9.20 31.71 -15.19
C GLN A 230 -9.64 30.24 -15.09
N GLU A 231 -10.96 29.98 -15.12
CA GLU A 231 -11.50 28.62 -15.14
C GLU A 231 -11.12 27.84 -16.41
N LEU A 232 -11.15 28.50 -17.58
CA LEU A 232 -10.74 27.87 -18.84
C LEU A 232 -9.23 27.57 -18.88
N GLU A 233 -8.41 28.50 -18.38
CA GLU A 233 -6.96 28.30 -18.21
C GLU A 233 -6.68 27.11 -17.28
N ARG A 234 -7.46 26.95 -16.21
CA ARG A 234 -7.36 25.81 -15.29
C ARG A 234 -7.65 24.47 -15.98
N TYR A 235 -8.74 24.37 -16.75
CA TYR A 235 -9.03 23.16 -17.53
C TYR A 235 -7.96 22.85 -18.58
N THR A 236 -7.38 23.89 -19.19
CA THR A 236 -6.27 23.74 -20.14
C THR A 236 -5.02 23.19 -19.45
N ALA A 237 -4.69 23.68 -18.25
CA ALA A 237 -3.58 23.17 -17.45
C ALA A 237 -3.80 21.70 -17.02
N ILE A 238 -5.04 21.34 -16.67
CA ILE A 238 -5.40 19.94 -16.37
C ILE A 238 -5.18 19.04 -17.59
N ASP A 239 -5.60 19.47 -18.79
CA ASP A 239 -5.40 18.68 -20.01
C ASP A 239 -3.91 18.46 -20.32
N GLU A 240 -3.10 19.50 -20.12
CA GLU A 240 -1.65 19.41 -20.27
C GLU A 240 -1.04 18.42 -19.27
N TYR A 241 -1.46 18.47 -18.01
CA TYR A 241 -1.07 17.49 -16.99
C TYR A 241 -1.47 16.07 -17.41
N LEU A 242 -2.71 15.83 -17.83
CA LEU A 242 -3.15 14.50 -18.25
C LEU A 242 -2.34 13.99 -19.46
N LYS A 243 -2.03 14.87 -20.41
CA LYS A 243 -1.26 14.54 -21.62
C LYS A 243 0.20 14.22 -21.31
N THR A 244 0.82 14.94 -20.38
CA THR A 244 2.27 14.86 -20.12
C THR A 244 2.62 13.93 -18.96
N ARG A 245 1.76 13.82 -17.93
CA ARG A 245 2.04 13.09 -16.69
C ARG A 245 1.25 11.80 -16.51
N ILE A 246 0.07 11.67 -17.11
CA ILE A 246 -0.79 10.48 -16.91
C ILE A 246 -0.76 9.55 -18.12
N ARG A 247 -1.13 10.05 -19.31
CA ARG A 247 -1.25 9.25 -20.53
C ARG A 247 0.03 8.50 -20.95
N PRO A 248 1.25 9.03 -20.76
CA PRO A 248 2.49 8.32 -21.12
C PRO A 248 2.90 7.18 -20.18
N THR A 249 2.36 7.16 -18.95
CA THR A 249 2.84 6.27 -17.89
C THR A 249 2.70 4.76 -18.19
N PRO A 250 1.67 4.28 -18.93
CA PRO A 250 1.60 2.89 -19.32
C PRO A 250 2.68 2.47 -20.34
N GLN A 251 3.16 3.42 -21.18
CA GLN A 251 4.16 3.15 -22.21
C GLN A 251 5.61 3.29 -21.69
N GLU A 252 5.81 3.66 -20.43
CA GLU A 252 7.11 3.59 -19.78
C GLU A 252 7.70 2.19 -19.93
N GLN A 253 8.99 2.12 -20.26
CA GLN A 253 9.70 0.86 -20.41
C GLN A 253 9.89 0.18 -19.07
N VAL A 254 9.78 -1.16 -19.05
CA VAL A 254 10.05 -1.96 -17.84
C VAL A 254 11.54 -1.87 -17.48
N PHE A 255 12.41 -1.97 -18.48
CA PHE A 255 13.86 -1.77 -18.41
C PHE A 255 14.35 -1.03 -19.66
N ASP A 256 15.48 -0.31 -19.58
CA ASP A 256 16.06 0.39 -20.73
C ASP A 256 16.67 -0.62 -21.72
N GLU A 257 15.97 -0.85 -22.84
CA GLU A 257 16.29 -1.91 -23.79
C GLU A 257 16.47 -1.42 -25.22
N SER A 258 17.53 -1.91 -25.87
CA SER A 258 17.89 -1.58 -27.25
C SER A 258 16.92 -2.19 -28.29
N SER A 259 16.49 -3.45 -28.15
CA SER A 259 15.42 -4.06 -28.97
C SER A 259 15.04 -5.49 -28.53
N PRO A 260 13.75 -5.89 -28.56
CA PRO A 260 12.58 -5.03 -28.69
C PRO A 260 12.26 -4.37 -27.34
N ARG A 261 11.76 -3.13 -27.38
CA ARG A 261 11.37 -2.37 -26.19
C ARG A 261 10.09 -2.97 -25.61
N VAL A 262 10.10 -3.25 -24.30
CA VAL A 262 8.93 -3.76 -23.58
C VAL A 262 8.43 -2.68 -22.63
N SER A 263 7.20 -2.21 -22.83
CA SER A 263 6.52 -1.29 -21.92
C SER A 263 5.73 -2.02 -20.85
N PHE A 264 5.34 -1.32 -19.77
CA PHE A 264 4.45 -1.90 -18.77
C PHE A 264 3.11 -2.34 -19.39
N GLN A 265 2.56 -1.56 -20.32
CA GLN A 265 1.27 -1.87 -20.97
C GLN A 265 1.30 -3.19 -21.74
N ASP A 266 2.43 -3.50 -22.40
CA ASP A 266 2.56 -4.70 -23.23
C ASP A 266 2.33 -5.97 -22.40
N ILE A 267 2.93 -6.02 -21.20
CA ILE A 267 2.91 -7.19 -20.32
C ILE A 267 1.89 -7.11 -19.18
N TYR A 268 1.25 -5.95 -18.95
CA TYR A 268 0.34 -5.77 -17.83
C TYR A 268 -0.91 -6.67 -17.94
N VAL A 269 -1.21 -7.35 -16.83
CA VAL A 269 -2.47 -8.08 -16.60
C VAL A 269 -3.22 -7.45 -15.43
N ARG A 270 -4.56 -7.42 -15.49
CA ARG A 270 -5.38 -6.82 -14.43
C ARG A 270 -5.27 -7.66 -13.17
N LEU A 271 -4.60 -7.13 -12.16
CA LEU A 271 -4.34 -7.82 -10.89
C LEU A 271 -5.63 -8.08 -10.11
N GLU A 272 -5.61 -9.10 -9.27
CA GLU A 272 -6.70 -9.46 -8.35
C GLU A 272 -6.45 -8.91 -6.95
N VAL A 273 -7.55 -8.53 -6.29
CA VAL A 273 -7.56 -8.03 -4.93
C VAL A 273 -8.53 -8.81 -4.06
N GLN A 274 -8.11 -9.11 -2.84
CA GLN A 274 -8.87 -9.82 -1.85
C GLN A 274 -9.37 -8.85 -0.77
N PRO A 275 -10.69 -8.72 -0.55
CA PRO A 275 -11.22 -7.86 0.49
C PRO A 275 -10.80 -8.29 1.89
N LEU A 276 -10.49 -7.31 2.74
CA LEU A 276 -10.10 -7.54 4.14
C LEU A 276 -11.21 -7.16 5.12
N THR A 277 -11.16 -7.75 6.31
CA THR A 277 -11.93 -7.29 7.47
C THR A 277 -11.32 -6.01 8.04
N GLN A 278 -12.03 -5.33 8.96
CA GLN A 278 -11.48 -4.14 9.63
C GLN A 278 -10.19 -4.47 10.40
N GLU A 279 -10.07 -5.72 10.83
CA GLU A 279 -8.93 -6.29 11.53
C GLU A 279 -7.74 -6.66 10.63
N GLY A 280 -7.86 -6.48 9.30
CA GLY A 280 -6.83 -6.83 8.32
C GLY A 280 -6.75 -8.31 7.95
N GLU A 281 -7.75 -9.11 8.34
CA GLU A 281 -7.84 -10.52 7.97
C GLU A 281 -8.50 -10.67 6.60
N VAL A 282 -8.05 -11.64 5.82
CA VAL A 282 -8.66 -11.97 4.52
C VAL A 282 -10.09 -12.47 4.74
N LYS A 283 -11.06 -11.85 4.07
CA LYS A 283 -12.45 -12.34 4.05
C LYS A 283 -12.53 -13.59 3.18
N ARG A 284 -12.28 -14.76 3.78
CA ARG A 284 -12.22 -16.06 3.07
C ARG A 284 -13.53 -16.44 2.36
N ASP A 285 -14.66 -15.89 2.80
CA ASP A 285 -15.98 -16.15 2.19
C ASP A 285 -16.23 -15.31 0.92
N VAL A 286 -15.30 -14.41 0.55
CA VAL A 286 -15.40 -13.55 -0.63
C VAL A 286 -14.29 -13.94 -1.60
N SER A 287 -14.62 -14.24 -2.86
CA SER A 287 -13.59 -14.52 -3.87
C SER A 287 -12.78 -13.27 -4.23
N PRO A 288 -11.52 -13.43 -4.70
CA PRO A 288 -10.75 -12.34 -5.26
C PRO A 288 -11.51 -11.60 -6.37
N ILE A 289 -11.33 -10.29 -6.44
CA ILE A 289 -12.02 -9.39 -7.38
C ILE A 289 -10.96 -8.74 -8.27
N CYS A 290 -11.27 -8.51 -9.55
CA CYS A 290 -10.40 -7.71 -10.41
C CYS A 290 -10.21 -6.30 -9.83
N SER A 291 -8.96 -5.85 -9.70
CA SER A 291 -8.59 -4.53 -9.14
C SER A 291 -9.27 -3.36 -9.85
N HIS A 292 -9.44 -3.45 -11.16
CA HIS A 292 -10.12 -2.43 -11.96
C HIS A 292 -11.63 -2.44 -11.73
N GLU A 293 -12.24 -3.61 -11.56
CA GLU A 293 -13.67 -3.73 -11.24
C GLU A 293 -13.97 -3.26 -9.82
N TRP A 294 -13.10 -3.56 -8.86
CA TRP A 294 -13.17 -3.00 -7.52
C TRP A 294 -13.12 -1.47 -7.56
N THR A 295 -12.16 -0.90 -8.30
CA THR A 295 -12.06 0.56 -8.49
C THR A 295 -13.32 1.14 -9.13
N LYS A 296 -13.79 0.50 -10.20
CA LYS A 296 -15.02 0.89 -10.91
C LYS A 296 -16.22 0.94 -9.97
N LYS A 297 -16.43 -0.13 -9.21
CA LYS A 297 -17.54 -0.25 -8.26
C LYS A 297 -17.51 0.84 -7.20
N THR A 298 -16.32 1.24 -6.73
CA THR A 298 -16.18 2.32 -5.74
C THR A 298 -16.40 3.70 -6.34
N LEU A 299 -15.92 3.94 -7.57
CA LEU A 299 -16.12 5.22 -8.26
C LEU A 299 -17.60 5.43 -8.64
N ASP A 300 -18.28 4.38 -9.08
CA ASP A 300 -19.71 4.35 -9.46
C ASP A 300 -20.67 4.52 -8.27
N GLN A 301 -20.19 4.55 -7.02
CA GLN A 301 -21.07 4.76 -5.86
C GLN A 301 -21.77 6.14 -5.93
N PRO A 302 -23.09 6.19 -5.66
CA PRO A 302 -23.85 7.44 -5.74
C PRO A 302 -23.32 8.47 -4.75
N ALA A 303 -23.37 9.75 -5.13
CA ALA A 303 -22.84 10.87 -4.32
C ALA A 303 -23.46 10.99 -2.92
N ASN A 304 -24.65 10.41 -2.71
CA ASN A 304 -25.39 10.46 -1.44
C ASN A 304 -24.89 9.44 -0.40
N GLN A 305 -23.93 8.58 -0.74
CA GLN A 305 -23.30 7.67 0.22
C GLN A 305 -21.92 8.20 0.63
N PRO A 306 -21.55 8.11 1.93
CA PRO A 306 -20.23 8.54 2.38
C PRO A 306 -19.16 7.68 1.72
N ARG A 307 -18.26 8.34 0.98
CA ARG A 307 -17.14 7.69 0.31
C ARG A 307 -16.11 7.21 1.33
N LYS A 308 -15.59 6.01 1.09
CA LYS A 308 -14.50 5.43 1.90
C LYS A 308 -13.18 5.64 1.20
N VAL A 309 -12.10 5.76 1.99
CA VAL A 309 -10.73 5.74 1.48
C VAL A 309 -10.43 4.32 1.02
N MET A 310 -10.03 4.17 -0.24
CA MET A 310 -9.58 2.89 -0.79
C MET A 310 -8.15 2.64 -0.33
N PHE A 311 -7.88 1.52 0.33
CA PHE A 311 -6.54 1.15 0.78
C PHE A 311 -6.13 -0.21 0.20
N MET A 312 -5.13 -0.21 -0.67
CA MET A 312 -4.59 -1.40 -1.31
C MET A 312 -3.25 -1.78 -0.68
N GLU A 313 -3.22 -2.91 0.00
CA GLU A 313 -2.00 -3.46 0.58
C GLU A 313 -1.38 -4.56 -0.30
N GLY A 314 -0.05 -4.64 -0.32
CA GLY A 314 0.66 -5.72 -0.99
C GLY A 314 2.16 -5.68 -0.72
N GLU A 315 2.81 -6.83 -0.78
CA GLU A 315 4.27 -6.93 -0.60
C GLU A 315 5.06 -6.24 -1.73
N ALA A 316 6.38 -6.14 -1.55
CA ALA A 316 7.28 -5.69 -2.61
C ALA A 316 7.14 -6.56 -3.87
N GLY A 317 7.32 -6.00 -5.06
CA GLY A 317 7.22 -6.75 -6.33
C GLY A 317 5.80 -7.13 -6.78
N ARG A 318 4.76 -6.98 -5.95
CA ARG A 318 3.35 -7.30 -6.28
C ARG A 318 2.69 -6.39 -7.33
N GLY A 319 3.39 -5.35 -7.79
CA GLY A 319 2.91 -4.48 -8.86
C GLY A 319 2.05 -3.27 -8.44
N LYS A 320 2.04 -2.88 -7.15
CA LYS A 320 1.30 -1.70 -6.62
C LYS A 320 1.49 -0.44 -7.48
N SER A 321 2.73 -0.02 -7.70
CA SER A 321 3.02 1.20 -8.47
C SER A 321 2.74 1.07 -9.97
N VAL A 322 2.83 -0.15 -10.53
CA VAL A 322 2.41 -0.40 -11.92
C VAL A 322 0.89 -0.31 -12.02
N PHE A 323 0.17 -0.86 -11.05
CA PHE A 323 -1.28 -0.68 -10.93
C PHE A 323 -1.66 0.80 -10.84
N CYS A 324 -0.97 1.62 -10.03
CA CYS A 324 -1.20 3.07 -9.95
C CYS A 324 -1.06 3.79 -11.31
N ARG A 325 -0.04 3.44 -12.11
CA ARG A 325 0.13 3.97 -13.47
C ARG A 325 -1.02 3.56 -14.39
N MET A 326 -1.35 2.27 -14.38
CA MET A 326 -2.39 1.71 -15.25
C MET A 326 -3.78 2.25 -14.89
N ILE A 327 -4.11 2.31 -13.59
CA ILE A 327 -5.42 2.76 -13.13
C ILE A 327 -5.61 4.25 -13.35
N ALA A 328 -4.56 5.07 -13.20
CA ALA A 328 -4.63 6.50 -13.50
C ALA A 328 -5.03 6.73 -14.96
N ASN A 329 -4.31 6.12 -15.92
CA ASN A 329 -4.65 6.25 -17.33
C ASN A 329 -6.00 5.60 -17.68
N TRP A 330 -6.32 4.44 -17.08
CA TRP A 330 -7.61 3.78 -17.29
C TRP A 330 -8.79 4.63 -16.81
N VAL A 331 -8.67 5.33 -15.67
CA VAL A 331 -9.71 6.26 -15.18
C VAL A 331 -9.95 7.39 -16.17
N CYS A 332 -8.91 7.96 -16.79
CA CYS A 332 -9.10 8.94 -17.86
C CYS A 332 -9.95 8.42 -19.02
N SER A 333 -9.75 7.16 -19.42
CA SER A 333 -10.51 6.55 -20.51
C SER A 333 -11.92 6.15 -20.10
N GLU A 334 -12.09 5.57 -18.91
CA GLU A 334 -13.36 5.01 -18.45
C GLU A 334 -14.31 6.07 -17.89
N PHE A 335 -13.80 7.08 -17.18
CA PHE A 335 -14.60 8.08 -16.46
C PHE A 335 -14.53 9.48 -17.07
N GLY A 336 -13.61 9.76 -18.00
CA GLY A 336 -13.48 11.06 -18.66
C GLY A 336 -13.41 12.21 -17.66
N ASP A 337 -14.23 13.24 -17.87
CA ASP A 337 -14.26 14.44 -17.01
C ASP A 337 -14.95 14.22 -15.65
N ALA A 338 -15.58 13.06 -15.42
CA ALA A 338 -16.21 12.74 -14.13
C ALA A 338 -15.19 12.48 -13.00
N PHE A 339 -13.97 12.06 -13.36
CA PHE A 339 -12.87 11.83 -12.44
C PHE A 339 -11.53 12.11 -13.11
N ILE A 340 -10.84 13.11 -12.58
CA ILE A 340 -9.51 13.51 -13.03
C ILE A 340 -8.49 12.79 -12.15
N PRO A 341 -7.69 11.85 -12.69
CA PRO A 341 -6.71 11.14 -11.90
C PRO A 341 -5.55 12.06 -11.51
N LEU A 342 -5.18 12.04 -10.25
CA LEU A 342 -3.97 12.69 -9.73
C LEU A 342 -3.11 11.64 -9.07
N ARG A 343 -1.94 11.39 -9.63
CA ARG A 343 -0.98 10.43 -9.07
C ARG A 343 0.10 11.18 -8.31
N ILE A 344 0.23 10.88 -7.02
CA ILE A 344 1.24 11.44 -6.12
C ILE A 344 2.04 10.27 -5.55
N ARG A 345 3.36 10.35 -5.66
CA ARG A 345 4.25 9.43 -4.96
C ARG A 345 4.48 9.95 -3.55
N LEU A 346 4.13 9.16 -2.54
CA LEU A 346 4.20 9.60 -1.15
C LEU A 346 5.65 9.80 -0.66
N ARG A 347 6.62 9.13 -1.27
CA ARG A 347 8.05 9.37 -0.99
C ARG A 347 8.54 10.79 -1.31
N ASP A 348 7.85 11.50 -2.22
CA ASP A 348 8.23 12.86 -2.62
C ASP A 348 7.74 13.91 -1.60
N LEU A 349 6.84 13.53 -0.68
CA LEU A 349 6.40 14.38 0.42
C LEU A 349 7.46 14.41 1.51
N ARG A 350 7.91 15.62 1.86
CA ARG A 350 8.94 15.84 2.90
C ARG A 350 8.38 16.28 4.25
N LYS A 351 7.20 16.89 4.25
CA LYS A 351 6.56 17.49 5.43
C LYS A 351 5.06 17.24 5.42
N LEU A 352 4.49 17.07 6.61
CA LEU A 352 3.03 17.09 6.81
C LEU A 352 2.62 18.48 7.27
N ALA A 353 1.69 19.07 6.55
CA ALA A 353 1.03 20.30 6.96
C ALA A 353 -0.15 19.98 7.89
N ASN A 354 -0.98 20.97 8.24
CA ASN A 354 -2.07 20.78 9.21
C ASN A 354 -3.22 19.92 8.66
N ASN A 355 -3.33 19.81 7.33
CA ASN A 355 -4.35 19.04 6.63
C ASN A 355 -3.80 18.50 5.31
N LEU A 356 -4.57 17.61 4.68
CA LEU A 356 -4.15 16.97 3.43
C LEU A 356 -4.01 17.98 2.29
N THR A 357 -4.88 18.98 2.19
CA THR A 357 -4.83 19.98 1.11
C THR A 357 -3.48 20.70 1.10
N GLU A 358 -3.09 21.29 2.23
CA GLU A 358 -1.79 21.97 2.39
C GLU A 358 -0.62 20.99 2.13
N THR A 359 -0.74 19.75 2.62
CA THR A 359 0.29 18.71 2.41
C THR A 359 0.48 18.38 0.92
N LEU A 360 -0.60 18.40 0.13
CA LEU A 360 -0.55 18.15 -1.31
C LEU A 360 -0.07 19.36 -2.11
N GLU A 361 -0.32 20.59 -1.62
CA GLU A 361 0.21 21.82 -2.23
C GLU A 361 1.73 21.91 -2.09
N ASP A 362 2.27 21.45 -0.95
CA ASP A 362 3.71 21.32 -0.71
C ASP A 362 4.36 20.14 -1.48
N CYS A 363 3.57 19.34 -2.21
CA CYS A 363 4.10 18.23 -3.00
C CYS A 363 4.88 18.76 -4.21
N PRO A 364 6.18 18.46 -4.36
CA PRO A 364 6.97 18.98 -5.48
C PRO A 364 6.39 18.63 -6.85
N ASP A 365 5.76 17.45 -6.96
CA ASP A 365 5.12 16.98 -8.20
C ASP A 365 3.91 17.82 -8.62
N LEU A 366 3.21 18.44 -7.66
CA LEU A 366 2.02 19.24 -7.90
C LEU A 366 2.27 20.74 -7.82
N GLU A 367 3.25 21.18 -7.01
CA GLU A 367 3.55 22.59 -6.80
C GLU A 367 3.84 23.32 -8.11
N GLN A 368 4.35 22.63 -9.14
CA GLN A 368 4.67 23.23 -10.46
C GLN A 368 3.48 23.31 -11.41
N GLU A 369 2.37 22.66 -11.10
CA GLU A 369 1.22 22.56 -11.99
C GLU A 369 0.35 23.82 -11.88
N ASN A 370 0.01 24.44 -13.01
CA ASN A 370 -0.64 25.75 -13.03
C ASN A 370 -2.05 25.74 -12.41
N PHE A 371 -2.76 24.61 -12.42
CA PHE A 371 -4.08 24.48 -11.80
C PHE A 371 -4.04 24.35 -10.26
N VAL A 372 -2.84 24.19 -9.68
CA VAL A 372 -2.61 24.13 -8.22
C VAL A 372 -2.25 25.51 -7.67
N ARG A 373 -1.64 26.39 -8.48
CA ARG A 373 -1.20 27.74 -8.11
C ARG A 373 -2.33 28.78 -8.32
N GLY A 374 -3.14 29.09 -7.30
CA GLY A 374 -4.18 30.12 -7.38
C GLY A 374 -4.76 30.58 -6.03
N GLU A 375 -5.46 31.73 -6.03
CA GLU A 375 -6.14 32.29 -4.83
C GLU A 375 -7.39 31.50 -4.39
N SER A 376 -7.85 30.53 -5.21
CA SER A 376 -8.95 29.62 -4.92
C SER A 376 -8.44 28.21 -4.62
N SER A 377 -8.90 27.59 -3.53
CA SER A 377 -8.54 26.21 -3.16
C SER A 377 -9.03 25.23 -4.24
N TRP A 378 -8.11 24.76 -5.08
CA TRP A 378 -8.42 23.92 -6.25
C TRP A 378 -9.09 22.57 -5.92
N LEU A 379 -8.86 22.05 -4.69
CA LEU A 379 -9.56 20.88 -4.13
C LEU A 379 -10.91 21.23 -3.48
N ALA A 380 -11.20 22.50 -3.21
CA ALA A 380 -12.51 22.94 -2.74
C ALA A 380 -13.50 23.20 -3.89
N ASP A 381 -13.02 23.22 -5.13
CA ASP A 381 -13.87 23.42 -6.30
C ASP A 381 -14.85 22.26 -6.49
N LYS A 382 -16.14 22.60 -6.49
CA LYS A 382 -17.24 21.66 -6.64
C LYS A 382 -17.45 21.17 -8.07
N ASN A 383 -16.88 21.85 -9.06
CA ASN A 383 -17.03 21.49 -10.48
C ASN A 383 -15.94 20.55 -10.99
N THR A 384 -14.89 20.33 -10.20
CA THR A 384 -13.82 19.40 -10.54
C THR A 384 -13.77 18.28 -9.53
N ARG A 385 -13.54 17.05 -9.99
CA ARG A 385 -13.49 15.90 -9.12
C ARG A 385 -12.26 15.05 -9.40
N PHE A 386 -11.42 14.90 -8.38
CA PHE A 386 -10.19 14.15 -8.49
C PHE A 386 -10.31 12.72 -7.98
N PHE A 387 -9.63 11.81 -8.67
CA PHE A 387 -9.26 10.49 -8.16
C PHE A 387 -7.79 10.55 -7.73
N ILE A 388 -7.57 10.77 -6.43
CA ILE A 388 -6.24 11.03 -5.86
C ILE A 388 -5.60 9.70 -5.47
N ILE A 389 -4.54 9.34 -6.18
CA ILE A 389 -3.77 8.11 -5.99
C ILE A 389 -2.49 8.46 -5.22
N LEU A 390 -2.42 8.00 -3.98
CA LEU A 390 -1.31 8.16 -3.06
C LEU A 390 -0.48 6.86 -3.06
N ASP A 391 0.58 6.83 -3.86
CA ASP A 391 1.41 5.63 -4.10
C ASP A 391 2.56 5.54 -3.09
N GLY A 392 2.59 4.47 -2.28
CA GLY A 392 3.72 4.14 -1.39
C GLY A 392 3.60 4.67 0.05
N PHE A 393 2.55 4.30 0.78
CA PHE A 393 2.35 4.71 2.19
C PHE A 393 3.48 4.26 3.12
N ASP A 394 4.12 3.12 2.84
CA ASP A 394 5.31 2.65 3.56
C ASP A 394 6.57 3.50 3.29
N GLU A 395 6.53 4.37 2.30
CA GLU A 395 7.65 5.20 1.84
C GLU A 395 7.50 6.68 2.24
N LEU A 396 6.49 7.02 3.04
CA LEU A 396 6.27 8.41 3.48
C LEU A 396 7.44 8.87 4.39
N LEU A 397 8.27 9.79 3.89
CA LEU A 397 9.46 10.29 4.57
C LEU A 397 9.11 11.51 5.43
N LEU A 398 8.95 11.31 6.74
CA LEU A 398 8.57 12.38 7.66
C LEU A 398 9.77 12.86 8.49
N GLU A 399 10.03 14.17 8.48
CA GLU A 399 10.88 14.81 9.50
C GLU A 399 10.31 14.49 10.89
N GLY A 400 11.06 13.69 11.68
CA GLY A 400 10.62 13.21 12.98
C GLY A 400 9.82 11.91 12.89
N ARG A 401 10.51 10.76 12.87
CA ARG A 401 9.93 9.40 12.94
C ARG A 401 9.31 9.05 14.30
N ALA A 402 8.49 9.92 14.87
CA ALA A 402 7.51 9.48 15.85
C ALA A 402 6.37 8.79 15.09
N THR A 403 5.90 7.65 15.60
CA THR A 403 4.70 6.90 15.14
C THR A 403 3.44 7.76 14.98
N GLY A 404 3.45 9.00 15.46
CA GLY A 404 2.44 10.02 15.20
C GLY A 404 2.28 10.40 13.73
N GLY A 405 3.33 10.43 12.92
CA GLY A 405 3.27 10.98 11.55
C GLY A 405 2.44 10.15 10.55
N LEU A 406 2.65 8.82 10.49
CA LEU A 406 1.82 7.93 9.65
C LEU A 406 0.36 7.92 10.12
N LYS A 407 0.16 7.95 11.44
CA LYS A 407 -1.17 8.02 12.06
C LYS A 407 -1.87 9.32 11.68
N GLU A 408 -1.16 10.44 11.78
CA GLU A 408 -1.64 11.78 11.46
C GLU A 408 -1.97 11.89 9.97
N PHE A 409 -1.09 11.44 9.08
CA PHE A 409 -1.36 11.44 7.65
C PHE A 409 -2.59 10.60 7.30
N LEU A 410 -2.71 9.38 7.83
CA LEU A 410 -3.90 8.56 7.59
C LEU A 410 -5.17 9.22 8.15
N GLN A 411 -5.07 9.91 9.29
CA GLN A 411 -6.17 10.69 9.85
C GLN A 411 -6.56 11.85 8.92
N GLN A 412 -5.60 12.63 8.43
CA GLN A 412 -5.82 13.71 7.45
C GLN A 412 -6.48 13.18 6.17
N VAL A 413 -6.03 12.04 5.66
CA VAL A 413 -6.62 11.36 4.49
C VAL A 413 -8.08 11.00 4.74
N THR A 414 -8.38 10.41 5.89
CA THR A 414 -9.76 10.01 6.22
C THR A 414 -10.67 11.20 6.50
N ASP A 415 -10.17 12.24 7.15
CA ASP A 415 -10.93 13.47 7.41
C ASP A 415 -11.18 14.27 6.13
N PHE A 416 -10.23 14.29 5.20
CA PHE A 416 -10.41 14.88 3.88
C PHE A 416 -11.45 14.11 3.06
N GLN A 417 -11.40 12.76 3.06
CA GLN A 417 -12.38 11.95 2.35
C GLN A 417 -13.81 12.17 2.86
N ARG A 418 -14.01 12.38 4.17
CA ARG A 418 -15.32 12.68 4.78
C ARG A 418 -15.91 14.01 4.34
N ARG A 419 -15.07 14.99 4.01
CA ARG A 419 -15.46 16.38 3.71
C ARG A 419 -15.43 16.73 2.23
N SER A 420 -14.85 15.87 1.38
CA SER A 420 -14.67 16.13 -0.04
C SER A 420 -15.50 15.20 -0.93
N HIS A 421 -15.82 15.67 -2.14
CA HIS A 421 -16.47 14.91 -3.22
C HIS A 421 -15.46 14.10 -4.06
N HIS A 422 -14.18 14.19 -3.76
CA HIS A 422 -13.09 13.44 -4.40
C HIS A 422 -13.05 11.98 -3.91
N GLN A 423 -12.24 11.16 -4.59
CA GLN A 423 -12.02 9.78 -4.18
C GLN A 423 -10.52 9.54 -3.97
N LEU A 424 -10.15 8.98 -2.82
CA LEU A 424 -8.77 8.65 -2.49
C LEU A 424 -8.49 7.15 -2.61
N LEU A 425 -7.32 6.83 -3.17
CA LEU A 425 -6.69 5.52 -3.19
C LEU A 425 -5.30 5.63 -2.57
N VAL A 426 -5.03 4.82 -1.55
CA VAL A 426 -3.71 4.70 -0.91
C VAL A 426 -3.16 3.30 -1.18
N THR A 427 -1.90 3.19 -1.62
CA THR A 427 -1.19 1.91 -1.71
C THR A 427 -0.13 1.81 -0.63
N GLY A 428 0.18 0.61 -0.14
CA GLY A 428 1.29 0.43 0.81
C GLY A 428 1.59 -1.03 1.15
N ARG A 429 2.63 -1.27 1.95
CA ARG A 429 2.89 -2.60 2.54
C ARG A 429 2.03 -2.82 3.80
N PRO A 430 1.58 -4.07 4.07
CA PRO A 430 0.90 -4.40 5.31
C PRO A 430 1.71 -4.01 6.57
N LEU A 431 3.04 -4.13 6.49
CA LEU A 431 3.95 -3.81 7.59
C LEU A 431 3.84 -2.35 8.06
N ALA A 432 3.57 -1.40 7.16
CA ALA A 432 3.46 0.02 7.52
C ALA A 432 2.20 0.36 8.32
N LEU A 433 1.24 -0.55 8.37
CA LEU A 433 0.03 -0.42 9.18
C LEU A 433 0.23 -0.91 10.63
N GLN A 434 1.36 -1.58 10.92
CA GLN A 434 1.65 -2.08 12.25
C GLN A 434 1.89 -0.93 13.24
N GLY A 435 1.18 -0.98 14.38
CA GLY A 435 1.26 0.03 15.43
C GLY A 435 0.18 1.11 15.33
N ILE A 436 -0.56 1.17 14.22
CA ILE A 436 -1.79 1.97 14.08
C ILE A 436 -3.04 1.10 13.91
N ASP A 437 -2.93 -0.22 14.15
CA ASP A 437 -4.01 -1.21 14.00
C ASP A 437 -5.27 -0.83 14.78
N ARG A 438 -5.13 -0.24 15.98
CA ARG A 438 -6.28 0.23 16.76
C ARG A 438 -7.02 1.36 16.04
N LEU A 439 -6.28 2.32 15.46
CA LEU A 439 -6.88 3.39 14.67
C LEU A 439 -7.56 2.83 13.43
N ILE A 440 -6.91 1.90 12.72
CA ILE A 440 -7.46 1.26 11.53
C ILE A 440 -8.73 0.46 11.87
N THR A 441 -8.71 -0.33 12.94
CA THR A 441 -9.85 -1.16 13.36
C THR A 441 -11.04 -0.30 13.79
N GLN A 442 -10.78 0.88 14.38
CA GLN A 442 -11.83 1.83 14.77
C GLN A 442 -12.33 2.69 13.60
N ASN A 443 -11.52 2.84 12.54
CA ASN A 443 -11.85 3.70 11.41
C ASN A 443 -12.72 2.94 10.38
N LYS A 444 -14.03 3.22 10.42
CA LYS A 444 -15.01 2.60 9.52
C LYS A 444 -14.96 3.14 8.08
N ASP A 445 -14.17 4.18 7.84
CA ASP A 445 -14.07 4.90 6.57
C ASP A 445 -12.94 4.38 5.68
N LEU A 446 -12.20 3.36 6.13
CA LEU A 446 -11.17 2.69 5.34
C LEU A 446 -11.73 1.40 4.73
N GLU A 447 -11.69 1.29 3.40
CA GLU A 447 -11.97 0.06 2.68
C GLU A 447 -10.65 -0.60 2.25
N ARG A 448 -10.31 -1.73 2.86
CA ARG A 448 -9.02 -2.40 2.67
C ARG A 448 -9.15 -3.62 1.76
N VAL A 449 -8.20 -3.74 0.85
CA VAL A 449 -8.01 -4.92 0.01
C VAL A 449 -6.52 -5.29 -0.07
N ARG A 450 -6.22 -6.58 -0.21
CA ARG A 450 -4.86 -7.09 -0.41
C ARG A 450 -4.68 -7.52 -1.85
N LEU A 451 -3.58 -7.13 -2.49
CA LEU A 451 -3.18 -7.67 -3.78
C LEU A 451 -2.80 -9.14 -3.64
N GLU A 452 -3.46 -10.00 -4.42
CA GLU A 452 -3.17 -11.42 -4.44
C GLU A 452 -2.00 -11.73 -5.38
N PRO A 453 -1.24 -12.81 -5.11
CA PRO A 453 -0.32 -13.39 -6.10
C PRO A 453 -1.06 -13.69 -7.41
N MET A 454 -0.38 -13.58 -8.56
CA MET A 454 -1.00 -13.93 -9.84
C MET A 454 -1.46 -15.40 -9.82
N GLY A 455 -2.77 -15.60 -9.97
CA GLY A 455 -3.34 -16.93 -10.21
C GLY A 455 -2.87 -17.50 -11.55
N ASP A 456 -3.11 -18.80 -11.76
CA ASP A 456 -2.66 -19.49 -12.98
C ASP A 456 -3.27 -18.88 -14.25
N GLN A 457 -4.53 -18.41 -14.18
CA GLN A 457 -5.21 -17.73 -15.29
C GLN A 457 -4.54 -16.40 -15.65
N LEU A 458 -4.19 -15.58 -14.66
CA LEU A 458 -3.49 -14.32 -14.88
C LEU A 458 -2.09 -14.55 -15.46
N ARG A 459 -1.39 -15.58 -14.99
CA ARG A 459 -0.07 -15.97 -15.51
C ARG A 459 -0.15 -16.41 -16.97
N GLU A 460 -1.15 -17.19 -17.37
CA GLU A 460 -1.36 -17.52 -18.78
C GLU A 460 -1.73 -16.28 -19.62
N GLY A 461 -2.54 -15.37 -19.08
CA GLY A 461 -2.80 -14.08 -19.72
C GLY A 461 -1.52 -13.26 -19.97
N TRP A 462 -0.60 -13.29 -19.00
CA TRP A 462 0.71 -12.66 -19.12
C TRP A 462 1.59 -13.36 -20.17
N LEU A 463 1.63 -14.69 -20.18
CA LEU A 463 2.38 -15.48 -21.16
C LEU A 463 1.87 -15.28 -22.58
N ASN A 464 0.56 -15.10 -22.78
CA ASN A 464 -0.03 -14.78 -24.09
C ASN A 464 0.42 -13.41 -24.60
N LYS A 465 0.50 -12.42 -23.72
CA LYS A 465 1.08 -11.09 -24.03
C LYS A 465 2.56 -11.21 -24.38
N TRP A 466 3.32 -11.99 -23.61
CA TRP A 466 4.72 -12.28 -23.90
C TRP A 466 4.91 -12.99 -25.25
N GLN A 467 3.99 -13.89 -25.61
CA GLN A 467 3.97 -14.59 -26.89
C GLN A 467 3.74 -13.65 -28.07
N ALA A 468 2.85 -12.65 -27.90
CA ALA A 468 2.64 -11.63 -28.92
C ALA A 468 3.91 -10.81 -29.22
N LEU A 469 4.80 -10.63 -28.23
CA LEU A 469 6.05 -9.88 -28.39
C LEU A 469 7.19 -10.71 -28.98
N PHE A 470 7.31 -11.99 -28.59
CA PHE A 470 8.51 -12.80 -28.86
C PHE A 470 8.27 -14.07 -29.68
N GLY A 471 7.02 -14.36 -30.04
CA GLY A 471 6.65 -15.54 -30.80
C GLY A 471 6.45 -16.80 -29.95
N GLU A 472 5.74 -17.76 -30.51
CA GLU A 472 5.28 -18.99 -29.83
C GLU A 472 6.44 -19.89 -29.37
N GLU A 473 7.49 -20.04 -30.18
CA GLU A 473 8.64 -20.89 -29.86
C GLU A 473 9.32 -20.48 -28.54
N LYS A 474 9.57 -19.18 -28.36
CA LYS A 474 10.24 -18.65 -27.16
C LYS A 474 9.39 -18.79 -25.91
N VAL A 475 8.07 -18.64 -26.02
CA VAL A 475 7.17 -18.80 -24.87
C VAL A 475 7.02 -20.27 -24.51
N ASN A 476 7.00 -21.18 -25.49
CA ASN A 476 6.98 -22.61 -25.21
C ASN A 476 8.28 -23.08 -24.52
N GLN A 477 9.44 -22.57 -24.95
CA GLN A 477 10.71 -22.78 -24.23
C GLN A 477 10.64 -22.27 -22.78
N PHE A 478 10.05 -21.10 -22.57
CA PHE A 478 9.89 -20.55 -21.21
C PHE A 478 8.88 -21.35 -20.37
N ARG A 479 7.79 -21.85 -20.97
CA ARG A 479 6.83 -22.75 -20.30
C ARG A 479 7.50 -24.06 -19.87
N GLU A 480 8.33 -24.64 -20.74
CA GLU A 480 9.14 -25.83 -20.42
C GLU A 480 10.13 -25.54 -19.28
N PHE A 481 10.76 -24.37 -19.29
CA PHE A 481 11.62 -23.94 -18.20
C PHE A 481 10.85 -23.80 -16.87
N LEU A 482 9.66 -23.18 -16.87
CA LEU A 482 8.84 -23.02 -15.67
C LEU A 482 8.31 -24.36 -15.12
N THR A 483 7.90 -25.29 -15.99
CA THR A 483 7.46 -26.63 -15.55
C THR A 483 8.62 -27.46 -15.00
N ALA A 484 9.83 -27.16 -15.44
CA ALA A 484 11.05 -27.81 -14.97
C ALA A 484 11.63 -27.20 -13.70
N CYS A 485 11.21 -25.98 -13.31
CA CYS A 485 11.55 -25.39 -12.03
C CYS A 485 10.79 -26.08 -10.88
N PRO A 486 11.35 -26.11 -9.66
CA PRO A 486 10.64 -26.53 -8.45
C PRO A 486 9.29 -25.83 -8.30
N LYS A 487 8.28 -26.57 -7.81
CA LYS A 487 6.92 -26.06 -7.66
C LYS A 487 6.87 -24.81 -6.81
N ASP A 488 7.67 -24.73 -5.74
CA ASP A 488 7.70 -23.56 -4.87
C ASP A 488 8.05 -22.29 -5.66
N ILE A 489 9.04 -22.32 -6.56
CA ILE A 489 9.41 -21.18 -7.40
C ILE A 489 8.25 -20.78 -8.35
N THR A 490 7.60 -21.77 -8.95
CA THR A 490 6.48 -21.55 -9.88
C THR A 490 5.23 -21.06 -9.14
N ASP A 491 5.05 -21.47 -7.88
CA ASP A 491 3.92 -21.12 -7.03
C ASP A 491 4.15 -19.88 -6.16
N THR A 492 5.38 -19.38 -6.03
CA THR A 492 5.71 -18.14 -5.30
C THR A 492 6.21 -17.05 -6.24
N LEU A 493 7.41 -17.22 -6.83
CA LEU A 493 8.13 -16.19 -7.55
C LEU A 493 7.51 -15.88 -8.91
N ALA A 494 7.13 -16.91 -9.67
CA ALA A 494 6.47 -16.73 -10.97
C ALA A 494 5.05 -16.14 -10.85
N ARG A 495 4.55 -15.95 -9.61
CA ARG A 495 3.30 -15.24 -9.30
C ARG A 495 3.51 -13.76 -8.94
N GLU A 496 4.76 -13.29 -8.88
CA GLU A 496 5.12 -11.87 -8.76
C GLU A 496 5.41 -11.29 -10.16
N PRO A 497 4.71 -10.23 -10.62
CA PRO A 497 4.85 -9.70 -11.98
C PRO A 497 6.29 -9.37 -12.41
N LEU A 498 7.09 -8.77 -11.52
CA LEU A 498 8.47 -8.40 -11.82
C LEU A 498 9.38 -9.64 -11.96
N LEU A 499 9.26 -10.59 -11.03
CA LEU A 499 10.08 -11.80 -11.07
C LEU A 499 9.71 -12.69 -12.25
N LEU A 500 8.41 -12.79 -12.59
CA LEU A 500 7.97 -13.48 -13.80
C LEU A 500 8.60 -12.87 -15.06
N TYR A 501 8.63 -11.54 -15.16
CA TYR A 501 9.30 -10.84 -16.26
C TYR A 501 10.81 -11.14 -16.30
N LEU A 502 11.50 -11.07 -15.16
CA LEU A 502 12.95 -11.35 -15.08
C LEU A 502 13.26 -12.80 -15.45
N LEU A 503 12.47 -13.76 -14.96
CA LEU A 503 12.57 -15.18 -15.32
C LEU A 503 12.42 -15.39 -16.83
N ALA A 504 11.36 -14.84 -17.42
CA ALA A 504 11.07 -14.96 -18.85
C ALA A 504 12.20 -14.40 -19.70
N ARG A 505 12.71 -13.24 -19.31
CA ARG A 505 13.79 -12.56 -20.01
C ARG A 505 15.12 -13.31 -19.92
N LEU A 506 15.57 -13.61 -18.71
CA LEU A 506 16.88 -14.22 -18.50
C LEU A 506 16.93 -15.64 -19.07
N ASN A 507 15.81 -16.36 -19.05
CA ASN A 507 15.70 -17.64 -19.73
C ASN A 507 15.80 -17.51 -21.25
N ARG A 508 15.07 -16.55 -21.86
CA ARG A 508 15.12 -16.27 -23.30
C ARG A 508 16.54 -15.97 -23.79
N GLU A 509 17.33 -15.29 -22.96
CA GLU A 509 18.72 -14.91 -23.27
C GLU A 509 19.75 -15.94 -22.81
N GLY A 510 19.31 -17.09 -22.27
CA GLY A 510 20.19 -18.20 -21.88
C GLY A 510 21.00 -17.98 -20.60
N HIS A 511 20.64 -16.97 -19.80
CA HIS A 511 21.28 -16.68 -18.51
C HIS A 511 20.69 -17.46 -17.35
N LEU A 512 19.48 -18.01 -17.51
CA LEU A 512 18.87 -18.96 -16.58
C LEU A 512 18.58 -20.28 -17.28
N THR A 513 19.04 -21.37 -16.66
CA THR A 513 18.81 -22.75 -17.13
C THR A 513 18.12 -23.57 -16.04
N GLN A 514 17.45 -24.65 -16.42
CA GLN A 514 16.75 -25.55 -15.49
C GLN A 514 17.66 -26.03 -14.34
N GLY A 515 18.90 -26.42 -14.65
CA GLY A 515 19.84 -26.96 -13.66
C GLY A 515 20.18 -25.98 -12.53
N MET A 516 20.02 -24.67 -12.76
CA MET A 516 20.27 -23.62 -11.77
C MET A 516 19.22 -23.55 -10.67
N PHE A 517 18.16 -24.36 -10.70
CA PHE A 517 17.16 -24.43 -9.64
C PHE A 517 16.91 -25.87 -9.18
N ALA A 518 17.75 -26.83 -9.58
CA ALA A 518 17.53 -28.26 -9.30
C ALA A 518 17.81 -28.63 -7.83
N ASP A 519 18.69 -27.88 -7.17
CA ASP A 519 19.20 -28.07 -5.82
C ASP A 519 18.42 -27.29 -4.74
N THR A 520 17.46 -26.44 -5.10
CA THR A 520 16.59 -25.76 -4.13
C THR A 520 15.52 -26.69 -3.51
N GLN A 521 15.60 -28.01 -3.68
CA GLN A 521 14.52 -28.94 -3.33
C GLN A 521 14.39 -29.32 -1.83
N ALA A 522 15.16 -28.75 -0.89
CA ALA A 522 15.07 -29.19 0.52
C ALA A 522 15.50 -28.16 1.60
N GLY A 523 14.91 -26.96 1.67
CA GLY A 523 15.28 -25.98 2.71
C GLY A 523 14.19 -24.98 3.10
N LEU A 524 14.34 -24.31 4.25
CA LEU A 524 13.39 -23.32 4.79
C LEU A 524 13.42 -21.94 4.07
N ASN A 525 14.35 -21.69 3.13
CA ASN A 525 14.57 -20.38 2.48
C ASN A 525 14.57 -20.42 0.92
N GLN A 526 13.84 -21.34 0.32
CA GLN A 526 13.90 -21.59 -1.13
C GLN A 526 13.62 -20.34 -1.99
N ASP A 527 12.63 -19.53 -1.57
CA ASP A 527 12.27 -18.29 -2.27
C ASP A 527 13.44 -17.28 -2.30
N THR A 528 14.16 -17.13 -1.18
CA THR A 528 15.31 -16.22 -1.09
C THR A 528 16.45 -16.69 -1.99
N GLN A 529 16.77 -17.99 -1.97
CA GLN A 529 17.81 -18.57 -2.82
C GLN A 529 17.50 -18.40 -4.31
N ALA A 530 16.25 -18.66 -4.69
CA ALA A 530 15.81 -18.49 -6.07
C ALA A 530 15.82 -17.00 -6.48
N LYS A 531 15.35 -16.08 -5.63
CA LYS A 531 15.46 -14.62 -5.85
C LYS A 531 16.92 -14.21 -6.05
N LEU A 532 17.82 -14.67 -5.19
CA LEU A 532 19.24 -14.37 -5.26
C LEU A 532 19.87 -14.83 -6.58
N ARG A 533 19.54 -16.04 -7.06
CA ARG A 533 20.01 -16.55 -8.36
C ARG A 533 19.49 -15.72 -9.53
N ILE A 534 18.22 -15.30 -9.48
CA ILE A 534 17.63 -14.42 -10.50
C ILE A 534 18.34 -13.06 -10.52
N TYR A 535 18.55 -12.43 -9.35
CA TYR A 535 19.23 -11.14 -9.28
C TYR A 535 20.69 -11.23 -9.68
N ARG A 536 21.42 -12.26 -9.23
CA ARG A 536 22.79 -12.54 -9.66
C ARG A 536 22.88 -12.70 -11.18
N ALA A 537 21.97 -13.47 -11.78
CA ALA A 537 21.91 -13.66 -13.23
C ALA A 537 21.59 -12.35 -13.96
N ALA A 538 20.66 -11.54 -13.45
CA ALA A 538 20.34 -10.23 -14.00
C ALA A 538 21.53 -9.26 -13.93
N VAL A 539 22.20 -9.11 -12.78
CA VAL A 539 23.39 -8.25 -12.63
C VAL A 539 24.50 -8.70 -13.59
N ASN A 540 24.81 -10.00 -13.62
CA ASN A 540 25.81 -10.55 -14.54
C ASN A 540 25.46 -10.32 -16.00
N TRP A 541 24.18 -10.42 -16.35
CA TRP A 541 23.70 -10.17 -17.70
C TRP A 541 23.92 -8.71 -18.11
N VAL A 542 23.53 -7.75 -17.27
CA VAL A 542 23.74 -6.32 -17.55
C VAL A 542 25.23 -6.02 -17.73
N LEU A 543 26.07 -6.49 -16.81
CA LEU A 543 27.52 -6.31 -16.88
C LEU A 543 28.12 -6.86 -18.19
N LYS A 544 27.62 -8.02 -18.66
CA LYS A 544 28.04 -8.61 -19.94
C LYS A 544 27.55 -7.82 -21.15
N LYS A 545 26.28 -7.37 -21.14
CA LYS A 545 25.68 -6.60 -22.24
C LYS A 545 26.38 -5.25 -22.41
N GLN A 546 26.76 -4.58 -21.32
CA GLN A 546 27.54 -3.34 -21.37
C GLN A 546 28.87 -3.49 -22.10
N ARG A 547 29.59 -4.60 -21.87
CA ARG A 547 30.81 -4.90 -22.62
C ARG A 547 30.56 -5.08 -24.13
N GLN A 548 29.35 -5.43 -24.55
CA GLN A 548 29.01 -5.67 -25.95
C GLN A 548 28.50 -4.40 -26.66
N ASP A 549 27.60 -3.64 -26.04
CA ASP A 549 26.97 -2.44 -26.62
C ASP A 549 27.86 -1.18 -26.56
N GLU A 550 28.68 -1.00 -25.50
CA GLU A 550 29.52 0.20 -25.31
C GLU A 550 31.01 -0.02 -25.64
N ASN A 551 31.32 -0.90 -26.59
CA ASN A 551 32.68 -1.21 -27.05
C ASN A 551 33.45 -0.06 -27.73
N LEU A 552 33.04 1.21 -27.57
CA LEU A 552 33.65 2.37 -28.24
C LEU A 552 33.76 3.66 -27.39
N ARG A 553 33.39 3.70 -26.09
CA ARG A 553 33.43 4.97 -25.30
C ARG A 553 34.10 4.96 -23.92
N LEU A 554 34.38 3.80 -23.33
CA LEU A 554 35.10 3.67 -22.05
C LEU A 554 36.28 2.70 -22.20
N SER A 555 37.26 3.07 -23.03
CA SER A 555 38.51 2.31 -23.17
C SER A 555 39.34 2.45 -21.89
N GLY A 556 39.25 1.47 -20.99
CA GLY A 556 40.05 1.40 -19.76
C GLY A 556 39.54 0.43 -18.68
N LEU A 557 38.24 0.09 -18.64
CA LEU A 557 37.70 -0.88 -17.67
C LEU A 557 38.13 -2.32 -18.02
N ASP A 558 39.29 -2.73 -17.51
CA ASP A 558 39.91 -4.00 -17.87
C ASP A 558 39.14 -5.23 -17.31
N SER A 559 38.33 -5.10 -16.23
CA SER A 559 37.61 -6.24 -15.60
C SER A 559 36.08 -6.04 -15.41
N LEU A 560 35.33 -7.14 -15.34
CA LEU A 560 33.90 -7.13 -14.95
C LEU A 560 33.73 -6.84 -13.45
N GLU A 561 34.80 -7.01 -12.69
CA GLU A 561 34.87 -6.86 -11.24
C GLU A 561 34.85 -5.38 -10.85
N ASP A 562 35.59 -4.53 -11.55
CA ASP A 562 35.59 -3.06 -11.34
C ASP A 562 34.18 -2.46 -11.49
N LEU A 563 33.44 -2.88 -12.51
CA LEU A 563 32.06 -2.43 -12.75
C LEU A 563 31.11 -2.90 -11.64
N ARG A 564 31.32 -4.11 -11.13
CA ARG A 564 30.50 -4.65 -10.04
C ARG A 564 30.77 -3.91 -8.73
N GLU A 565 32.03 -3.56 -8.45
CA GLU A 565 32.41 -2.74 -7.30
C GLU A 565 31.74 -1.36 -7.34
N ILE A 566 31.70 -0.72 -8.51
CA ILE A 566 30.97 0.56 -8.69
C ILE A 566 29.50 0.41 -8.30
N LEU A 567 28.84 -0.66 -8.74
CA LEU A 567 27.43 -0.91 -8.42
C LEU A 567 27.20 -1.23 -6.94
N GLN A 568 28.13 -1.92 -6.31
CA GLN A 568 28.10 -2.25 -4.88
C GLN A 568 28.24 -0.98 -4.01
N GLU A 569 29.15 -0.08 -4.36
CA GLU A 569 29.29 1.21 -3.67
C GLU A 569 28.12 2.15 -3.96
N ALA A 570 27.58 2.15 -5.19
CA ALA A 570 26.35 2.86 -5.51
C ALA A 570 25.15 2.32 -4.69
N ALA A 571 25.04 1.01 -4.53
CA ALA A 571 24.05 0.36 -3.67
C ALA A 571 24.18 0.79 -2.20
N LEU A 572 25.41 0.81 -1.67
CA LEU A 572 25.68 1.36 -0.34
C LEU A 572 25.18 2.80 -0.21
N CYS A 573 25.54 3.69 -1.15
CA CYS A 573 25.12 5.08 -1.11
C CYS A 573 23.59 5.25 -1.18
N VAL A 574 22.91 4.46 -2.02
CA VAL A 574 21.44 4.50 -2.14
C VAL A 574 20.78 4.06 -0.85
N VAL A 575 21.28 2.98 -0.24
CA VAL A 575 20.80 2.47 1.05
C VAL A 575 21.01 3.51 2.16
N GLN A 576 22.19 4.13 2.21
CA GLN A 576 22.53 5.18 3.19
C GLN A 576 21.69 6.44 3.06
N SER A 577 21.21 6.72 1.85
CA SER A 577 20.34 7.85 1.56
C SER A 577 18.84 7.56 1.75
N GLY A 578 18.49 6.35 2.22
CA GLY A 578 17.10 5.96 2.50
C GLY A 578 16.51 4.87 1.58
N ASN A 579 17.35 4.17 0.81
CA ASN A 579 16.99 3.10 -0.16
C ASN A 579 16.28 3.56 -1.44
N GLU A 580 16.45 4.82 -1.84
CA GLU A 580 15.73 5.38 -2.99
C GLU A 580 16.71 5.92 -4.03
N THR A 581 17.38 7.03 -3.72
CA THR A 581 18.36 7.69 -4.59
C THR A 581 19.64 7.95 -3.84
N ALA A 582 20.78 7.96 -4.53
CA ALA A 582 22.03 8.49 -4.02
C ALA A 582 22.47 9.68 -4.87
N ARG A 583 23.06 10.69 -4.24
CA ARG A 583 23.73 11.77 -4.99
C ARG A 583 24.95 11.21 -5.70
N LEU A 584 25.18 11.65 -6.93
CA LEU A 584 26.33 11.19 -7.71
C LEU A 584 27.66 11.51 -7.02
N GLU A 585 27.75 12.67 -6.37
CA GLU A 585 28.92 13.08 -5.59
C GLU A 585 29.23 12.12 -4.42
N MET A 586 28.20 11.53 -3.81
CA MET A 586 28.38 10.53 -2.75
C MET A 586 29.06 9.27 -3.29
N VAL A 587 28.63 8.81 -4.46
CA VAL A 587 29.21 7.65 -5.15
C VAL A 587 30.65 7.96 -5.58
N LYS A 588 30.91 9.16 -6.12
CA LYS A 588 32.26 9.59 -6.49
C LYS A 588 33.23 9.58 -5.32
N GLN A 589 32.79 10.07 -4.15
CA GLN A 589 33.64 10.12 -2.95
C GLN A 589 34.13 8.75 -2.50
N ARG A 590 33.41 7.67 -2.84
CA ARG A 590 33.85 6.29 -2.56
C ARG A 590 35.14 5.91 -3.30
N PHE A 591 35.44 6.59 -4.40
CA PHE A 591 36.59 6.31 -5.27
C PHE A 591 37.64 7.44 -5.26
N GLN A 592 37.63 8.36 -4.30
CA GLN A 592 38.57 9.50 -4.29
C GLN A 592 40.00 9.14 -3.86
N ASP A 593 40.22 7.94 -3.31
CA ASP A 593 41.57 7.50 -2.99
C ASP A 593 42.39 7.28 -4.28
N SER A 594 43.50 7.99 -4.40
CA SER A 594 44.44 7.89 -5.53
C SER A 594 45.02 6.49 -5.76
N SER A 595 44.89 5.59 -4.77
CA SER A 595 45.29 4.18 -4.90
C SER A 595 44.20 3.28 -5.49
N ASN A 596 42.95 3.77 -5.63
CA ASN A 596 41.85 3.00 -6.18
C ASN A 596 41.93 3.01 -7.73
N PRO A 597 41.96 1.84 -8.40
CA PRO A 597 42.03 1.76 -9.85
C PRO A 597 40.84 2.43 -10.56
N ILE A 598 39.66 2.44 -9.94
CA ILE A 598 38.44 3.10 -10.46
C ILE A 598 38.60 4.63 -10.51
N ALA A 599 39.37 5.21 -9.58
CA ALA A 599 39.64 6.64 -9.55
C ALA A 599 40.38 7.11 -10.81
N GLU A 600 41.38 6.33 -11.23
CA GLU A 600 42.16 6.62 -12.43
C GLU A 600 41.35 6.39 -13.71
N LEU A 601 40.44 5.39 -13.68
CA LEU A 601 39.51 5.13 -14.77
C LEU A 601 38.53 6.28 -15.02
N LEU A 602 37.97 6.86 -13.96
CA LEU A 602 37.07 8.02 -14.07
C LEU A 602 37.80 9.24 -14.66
N LYS A 603 39.06 9.47 -14.28
CA LYS A 603 39.91 10.52 -14.87
C LYS A 603 40.24 10.26 -16.34
N GLN A 604 40.53 9.02 -16.73
CA GLN A 604 40.79 8.65 -18.13
C GLN A 604 39.54 8.80 -19.01
N ALA A 605 38.35 8.42 -18.49
CA ALA A 605 37.09 8.62 -19.17
C ALA A 605 36.79 10.12 -19.41
N GLN A 606 37.11 10.97 -18.44
CA GLN A 606 37.04 12.44 -18.59
C GLN A 606 37.95 12.95 -19.71
N ALA A 607 39.22 12.49 -19.73
CA ALA A 607 40.20 12.89 -20.74
C ALA A 607 39.83 12.45 -22.16
N THR A 608 39.15 11.30 -22.30
CA THR A 608 38.83 10.69 -23.61
C THR A 608 37.53 11.22 -24.22
N THR A 609 36.53 11.56 -23.40
CA THR A 609 35.19 11.96 -23.86
C THR A 609 34.95 13.47 -23.88
N GLY A 610 35.81 14.26 -23.23
CA GLY A 610 35.63 15.71 -23.06
C GLY A 610 34.42 16.07 -22.17
N GLN A 611 33.81 15.09 -21.51
CA GLN A 611 32.70 15.25 -20.58
C GLN A 611 33.23 15.40 -19.15
N SER A 612 32.48 16.03 -18.25
CA SER A 612 32.83 16.05 -16.82
C SER A 612 32.82 14.64 -16.23
N GLU A 613 33.60 14.38 -15.17
CA GLU A 613 33.58 13.11 -14.44
C GLU A 613 32.15 12.72 -14.00
N ASP A 614 31.29 13.72 -13.69
CA ASP A 614 29.87 13.50 -13.39
C ASP A 614 29.14 12.86 -14.56
N LYS A 615 29.36 13.34 -15.78
CA LYS A 615 28.64 12.85 -16.94
C LYS A 615 29.14 11.46 -17.36
N ALA A 616 30.43 11.17 -17.17
CA ALA A 616 30.99 9.84 -17.39
C ALA A 616 30.44 8.81 -16.40
N LEU A 617 30.46 9.13 -15.09
CA LEU A 617 29.90 8.26 -14.05
C LEU A 617 28.37 8.12 -14.20
N ASN A 618 27.67 9.20 -14.51
CA ASN A 618 26.22 9.17 -14.73
C ASN A 618 25.87 8.32 -15.96
N ASN A 619 26.60 8.44 -17.08
CA ASN A 619 26.40 7.56 -18.22
C ASN A 619 26.61 6.10 -17.79
N LEU A 620 27.73 5.78 -17.14
CA LEU A 620 28.04 4.43 -16.66
C LEU A 620 26.92 3.87 -15.77
N LEU A 621 26.49 4.63 -14.75
CA LEU A 621 25.43 4.22 -13.81
C LEU A 621 24.05 4.12 -14.49
N THR A 622 23.73 5.05 -15.41
CA THR A 622 22.46 5.00 -16.16
C THR A 622 22.34 3.80 -17.07
N THR A 623 23.45 3.28 -17.60
CA THR A 623 23.45 2.01 -18.33
C THR A 623 23.26 0.77 -17.43
N PHE A 624 23.34 0.90 -16.10
CA PHE A 624 23.15 -0.17 -15.11
C PHE A 624 21.78 -0.18 -14.41
N TYR A 625 20.74 0.33 -15.08
CA TYR A 625 19.40 0.49 -14.50
C TYR A 625 19.34 1.45 -13.33
N LEU A 626 20.31 2.37 -13.21
CA LEU A 626 20.11 3.51 -12.34
C LEU A 626 19.43 4.64 -13.11
N LYS A 627 18.18 5.00 -12.78
CA LYS A 627 17.56 6.17 -13.40
C LYS A 627 18.20 7.43 -12.82
N PRO A 628 18.39 8.50 -13.61
CA PRO A 628 18.66 9.81 -13.03
C PRO A 628 17.50 10.12 -12.09
N GLY A 629 17.78 10.42 -10.82
CA GLY A 629 16.72 10.84 -9.91
C GLY A 629 16.02 12.06 -10.49
N GLU A 630 14.70 11.98 -10.64
CA GLU A 630 13.94 12.79 -11.62
C GLU A 630 14.04 14.31 -11.46
N ARG A 631 14.71 14.85 -10.42
CA ARG A 631 14.71 16.30 -10.11
C ARG A 631 16.00 16.88 -9.51
N ASP A 632 17.13 16.17 -9.52
CA ASP A 632 18.38 16.78 -9.01
C ASP A 632 19.17 17.46 -10.15
N GLN A 633 19.20 18.80 -10.16
CA GLN A 633 20.05 19.58 -11.09
C GLN A 633 21.55 19.27 -10.92
N ARG A 634 21.95 18.64 -9.80
CA ARG A 634 23.32 18.21 -9.48
C ARG A 634 23.60 16.73 -9.78
N GLY A 635 22.60 15.96 -10.21
CA GLY A 635 22.73 14.53 -10.58
C GLY A 635 22.61 13.57 -9.39
N SER A 636 21.61 12.68 -9.45
CA SER A 636 21.39 11.58 -8.50
C SER A 636 21.02 10.29 -9.24
N VAL A 637 21.16 9.14 -8.57
CA VAL A 637 20.98 7.81 -9.15
C VAL A 637 20.06 6.95 -8.28
N GLU A 638 19.09 6.24 -8.88
CA GLU A 638 18.20 5.28 -8.20
C GLU A 638 18.15 3.93 -8.91
N PHE A 639 18.14 2.80 -8.20
CA PHE A 639 17.95 1.51 -8.85
C PHE A 639 16.52 1.37 -9.39
N ALA A 640 16.36 0.91 -10.64
CA ALA A 640 15.05 0.67 -11.26
C ALA A 640 14.13 -0.24 -10.43
N HIS A 641 14.72 -1.11 -9.59
CA HIS A 641 13.99 -1.83 -8.56
C HIS A 641 14.81 -1.97 -7.27
N LYS A 642 14.18 -1.68 -6.13
CA LYS A 642 14.80 -1.65 -4.80
C LYS A 642 15.60 -2.91 -4.47
N SER A 643 15.06 -4.10 -4.78
CA SER A 643 15.72 -5.37 -4.44
C SER A 643 17.04 -5.61 -5.20
N PHE A 644 17.29 -4.94 -6.33
CA PHE A 644 18.61 -4.99 -6.95
C PHE A 644 19.65 -4.26 -6.12
N GLY A 645 19.33 -3.06 -5.63
CA GLY A 645 20.20 -2.31 -4.72
C GLY A 645 20.41 -3.08 -3.41
N GLU A 646 19.37 -3.70 -2.85
CA GLU A 646 19.49 -4.53 -1.64
C GLU A 646 20.40 -5.75 -1.84
N TYR A 647 20.29 -6.44 -2.98
CA TYR A 647 21.18 -7.55 -3.33
C TYR A 647 22.65 -7.11 -3.49
N LEU A 648 22.90 -6.04 -4.26
CA LEU A 648 24.26 -5.52 -4.46
C LEU A 648 24.87 -5.03 -3.15
N PHE A 649 24.08 -4.42 -2.28
CA PHE A 649 24.55 -4.02 -0.96
C PHE A 649 24.85 -5.23 -0.06
N ALA A 650 24.06 -6.30 -0.14
CA ALA A 650 24.39 -7.56 0.53
C ALA A 650 25.72 -8.16 0.04
N GLU A 651 26.01 -8.10 -1.27
CA GLU A 651 27.36 -8.48 -1.78
C GLU A 651 28.46 -7.58 -1.22
N ARG A 652 28.20 -6.28 -1.11
CA ARG A 652 29.16 -5.33 -0.54
C ARG A 652 29.47 -5.62 0.93
N LEU A 653 28.46 -6.05 1.70
CA LEU A 653 28.60 -6.48 3.09
C LEU A 653 29.39 -7.79 3.20
N LEU A 654 29.17 -8.74 2.28
CA LEU A 654 29.96 -9.96 2.21
C LEU A 654 31.46 -9.63 2.03
N ASN A 655 31.79 -8.77 1.07
CA ASN A 655 33.17 -8.32 0.84
C ASN A 655 33.76 -7.64 2.09
N ALA A 656 32.95 -6.91 2.86
CA ALA A 656 33.39 -6.33 4.14
C ALA A 656 33.69 -7.43 5.16
N PHE A 657 32.84 -8.45 5.29
CA PHE A 657 33.05 -9.56 6.22
C PHE A 657 34.31 -10.39 5.87
N GLU A 658 34.58 -10.59 4.58
CA GLU A 658 35.84 -11.19 4.11
C GLU A 658 37.05 -10.37 4.59
N ALA A 659 37.03 -9.06 4.34
CA ALA A 659 38.11 -8.16 4.77
C ALA A 659 38.28 -8.13 6.31
N TRP A 660 37.18 -8.13 7.07
CA TRP A 660 37.19 -8.10 8.54
C TRP A 660 37.79 -9.35 9.17
N THR A 661 37.73 -10.48 8.44
CA THR A 661 38.22 -11.78 8.88
C THR A 661 39.54 -12.20 8.24
N GLU A 662 40.03 -11.47 7.24
CA GLU A 662 41.25 -11.81 6.51
C GLU A 662 42.51 -11.74 7.39
N LEU A 663 43.35 -12.77 7.29
CA LEU A 663 44.65 -12.85 7.96
C LEU A 663 45.80 -12.66 6.97
N ASP A 664 46.86 -12.00 7.44
CA ASP A 664 48.12 -11.94 6.73
C ASP A 664 48.91 -13.26 6.82
N LYS A 665 50.05 -13.34 6.14
CA LYS A 665 50.94 -14.52 6.18
C LYS A 665 51.47 -14.86 7.58
N ARG A 666 51.36 -13.93 8.55
CA ARG A 666 51.79 -14.07 9.94
C ARG A 666 50.62 -14.34 10.90
N GLN A 667 49.44 -14.69 10.37
CA GLN A 667 48.23 -14.96 11.17
C GLN A 667 47.75 -13.75 11.97
N ARG A 668 48.01 -12.53 11.50
CA ARG A 668 47.47 -11.29 12.06
C ARG A 668 46.34 -10.78 11.18
N PHE A 669 45.32 -10.20 11.80
CA PHE A 669 44.28 -9.51 11.04
C PHE A 669 44.91 -8.44 10.14
N ARG A 670 44.56 -8.45 8.86
CA ARG A 670 45.00 -7.39 7.93
C ARG A 670 44.41 -6.05 8.32
N LEU A 671 43.15 -6.04 8.75
CA LEU A 671 42.49 -4.89 9.35
C LEU A 671 42.66 -4.92 10.86
N ASP A 672 43.34 -3.92 11.40
CA ASP A 672 43.40 -3.70 12.84
C ASP A 672 42.01 -3.31 13.40
N GLU A 673 41.90 -3.27 14.74
CA GLU A 673 40.64 -2.94 15.43
C GLU A 673 40.13 -1.54 15.10
N ARG A 674 41.02 -0.57 14.86
CA ARG A 674 40.60 0.79 14.55
C ARG A 674 39.99 0.86 13.16
N ALA A 675 40.66 0.27 12.17
CA ALA A 675 40.18 0.22 10.79
C ALA A 675 38.88 -0.60 10.66
N LEU A 676 38.75 -1.69 11.42
CA LEU A 676 37.50 -2.44 11.52
C LEU A 676 36.35 -1.55 11.98
N ASN A 677 36.53 -0.83 13.10
CA ASN A 677 35.48 0.01 13.67
C ASN A 677 35.11 1.17 12.73
N GLU A 678 36.09 1.76 12.05
CA GLU A 678 35.87 2.78 11.02
C GLU A 678 35.02 2.21 9.86
N GLN A 679 35.29 0.98 9.41
CA GLN A 679 34.48 0.32 8.37
C GLN A 679 33.08 -0.06 8.84
N ILE A 680 32.91 -0.50 10.10
CA ILE A 680 31.60 -0.81 10.69
C ILE A 680 30.71 0.44 10.66
N TYR A 681 31.20 1.59 11.11
CA TYR A 681 30.45 2.85 11.03
C TYR A 681 30.27 3.35 9.59
N ASP A 682 31.27 3.16 8.72
CA ASP A 682 31.15 3.55 7.32
C ASP A 682 30.00 2.82 6.62
N VAL A 683 29.87 1.51 6.84
CA VAL A 683 28.90 0.67 6.12
C VAL A 683 27.54 0.59 6.82
N LEU A 684 27.51 0.58 8.16
CA LEU A 684 26.28 0.36 8.96
C LEU A 684 25.72 1.61 9.65
N GLY A 685 26.46 2.72 9.65
CA GLY A 685 26.12 3.94 10.40
C GLY A 685 25.16 4.91 9.70
N TYR A 686 24.04 4.40 9.20
CA TYR A 686 23.01 5.22 8.55
C TYR A 686 21.62 4.96 9.13
N GLY A 687 21.17 3.70 9.10
CA GLY A 687 19.79 3.28 9.33
C GLY A 687 19.68 1.78 9.49
N GLY A 688 18.50 1.29 9.89
CA GLY A 688 18.25 -0.15 10.04
C GLY A 688 18.32 -0.89 8.70
N LEU A 689 18.95 -2.06 8.70
CA LEU A 689 18.98 -2.95 7.53
C LEU A 689 17.59 -3.47 7.19
N SER A 690 17.26 -3.57 5.91
CA SER A 690 16.04 -4.26 5.48
C SER A 690 16.17 -5.77 5.67
N GLN A 691 15.03 -6.45 5.83
CA GLN A 691 15.02 -7.91 5.96
C GLN A 691 15.56 -8.60 4.70
N GLU A 692 15.31 -8.00 3.55
CA GLU A 692 15.82 -8.46 2.26
C GLU A 692 17.35 -8.41 2.20
N ILE A 693 18.00 -7.32 2.66
CA ILE A 693 19.48 -7.23 2.70
C ILE A 693 20.06 -8.34 3.57
N VAL A 694 19.53 -8.52 4.79
CA VAL A 694 20.02 -9.53 5.73
C VAL A 694 19.79 -10.95 5.19
N ALA A 695 18.63 -11.20 4.57
CA ALA A 695 18.33 -12.48 3.95
C ALA A 695 19.30 -12.80 2.80
N TYR A 696 19.54 -11.86 1.88
CA TYR A 696 20.50 -12.07 0.79
C TYR A 696 21.92 -12.26 1.30
N LEU A 697 22.36 -11.43 2.26
CA LEU A 697 23.70 -11.55 2.84
C LEU A 697 23.91 -12.93 3.47
N TRP A 698 22.90 -13.47 4.14
CA TRP A 698 23.03 -14.76 4.81
C TRP A 698 23.19 -15.91 3.83
N GLU A 699 22.41 -15.91 2.74
CA GLU A 699 22.56 -16.91 1.68
C GLU A 699 23.93 -16.79 0.98
N LEU A 700 24.44 -15.57 0.79
CA LEU A 700 25.80 -15.35 0.27
C LEU A 700 26.88 -15.86 1.24
N LEU A 701 26.68 -15.66 2.54
CA LEU A 701 27.59 -16.12 3.59
C LEU A 701 27.64 -17.66 3.67
N ASP A 702 26.53 -18.35 3.37
CA ASP A 702 26.46 -19.81 3.26
C ASP A 702 27.24 -20.36 2.04
N GLU A 703 27.39 -19.57 0.97
CA GLU A 703 28.22 -19.91 -0.19
C GLU A 703 29.71 -19.51 -0.04
N SER A 704 30.08 -18.83 1.05
CA SER A 704 31.43 -18.26 1.27
C SER A 704 32.32 -19.10 2.19
N ASP A 705 33.64 -18.93 2.07
CA ASP A 705 34.65 -19.55 2.94
C ASP A 705 34.95 -18.74 4.22
N ILE A 706 34.10 -17.76 4.59
CA ILE A 706 34.32 -16.90 5.76
C ILE A 706 34.29 -17.70 7.07
N ASP A 707 35.30 -17.50 7.92
CA ASP A 707 35.34 -18.04 9.28
C ASP A 707 34.32 -17.31 10.18
N ARG A 708 33.16 -17.95 10.39
CA ARG A 708 32.04 -17.41 11.18
C ARG A 708 32.37 -17.19 12.64
N VAL A 709 33.24 -18.01 13.23
CA VAL A 709 33.66 -17.86 14.63
C VAL A 709 34.51 -16.61 14.76
N ARG A 710 35.43 -16.39 13.82
CA ARG A 710 36.26 -15.18 13.78
C ARG A 710 35.42 -13.92 13.55
N LEU A 711 34.48 -13.97 12.62
CA LEU A 711 33.54 -12.87 12.38
C LEU A 711 32.73 -12.55 13.64
N PHE A 712 32.16 -13.58 14.28
CA PHE A 712 31.41 -13.45 15.52
C PHE A 712 32.23 -12.76 16.61
N ASN A 713 33.45 -13.24 16.88
CA ASN A 713 34.29 -12.69 17.95
C ASN A 713 34.61 -11.19 17.73
N ARG A 714 34.87 -10.79 16.48
CA ARG A 714 35.17 -9.40 16.11
C ARG A 714 33.95 -8.50 16.29
N LEU A 715 32.79 -8.95 15.82
CA LEU A 715 31.52 -8.23 15.98
C LEU A 715 31.07 -8.16 17.44
N ASN A 716 31.24 -9.24 18.20
CA ASN A 716 30.87 -9.28 19.61
C ASN A 716 31.77 -8.35 20.45
N ASN A 717 33.06 -8.26 20.12
CA ASN A 717 33.96 -7.29 20.75
C ASN A 717 33.52 -5.84 20.47
N PHE A 718 33.15 -5.52 19.22
CA PHE A 718 32.58 -4.22 18.89
C PHE A 718 31.30 -3.95 19.69
N TYR A 719 30.39 -4.92 19.75
CA TYR A 719 29.12 -4.81 20.48
C TYR A 719 29.33 -4.50 21.98
N ASP A 720 30.24 -5.22 22.65
CA ASP A 720 30.52 -4.98 24.07
C ASP A 720 31.07 -3.57 24.34
N ARG A 721 31.94 -3.06 23.45
CA ARG A 721 32.49 -1.69 23.51
C ARG A 721 31.43 -0.63 23.22
N TRP A 722 30.55 -0.91 22.25
CA TRP A 722 29.42 -0.05 21.93
C TRP A 722 28.42 0.06 23.10
N CYS A 723 28.10 -1.05 23.77
CA CYS A 723 27.27 -1.04 24.98
C CYS A 723 27.86 -0.24 26.15
N GLN A 724 29.18 0.01 26.13
CA GLN A 724 29.89 0.84 27.11
C GLN A 724 29.97 2.31 26.69
N ASN A 725 29.30 2.71 25.58
CA ASN A 725 29.34 4.02 24.96
C ASN A 725 30.74 4.47 24.48
N GLU A 726 31.69 3.55 24.31
CA GLU A 726 33.09 3.89 24.00
C GLU A 726 33.22 4.80 22.76
N PHE A 727 32.46 4.49 21.70
CA PHE A 727 32.51 5.24 20.44
C PHE A 727 31.82 6.60 20.51
N LEU A 728 30.76 6.70 21.32
CA LEU A 728 29.98 7.92 21.48
C LEU A 728 30.68 8.92 22.40
N ASP A 729 31.37 8.42 23.44
CA ASP A 729 32.11 9.22 24.42
C ASP A 729 33.55 9.53 23.98
N ALA A 730 34.00 8.98 22.85
CA ALA A 730 35.30 9.24 22.28
C ALA A 730 35.51 10.73 21.93
N PRO A 731 36.75 11.25 22.03
CA PRO A 731 37.06 12.64 21.70
C PRO A 731 36.78 12.93 20.21
N PRO A 732 36.53 14.19 19.80
CA PRO A 732 36.03 14.53 18.45
C PRO A 732 36.82 13.94 17.27
N ASN A 733 38.13 13.76 17.41
CA ASN A 733 38.99 13.20 16.35
C ASN A 733 38.92 11.66 16.23
N GLU A 734 38.34 11.00 17.23
CA GLU A 734 38.19 9.54 17.32
C GLU A 734 36.70 9.11 17.38
N ASN A 735 35.79 10.06 17.55
CA ASN A 735 34.34 9.84 17.60
C ASN A 735 33.79 9.40 16.23
N LEU A 736 33.66 8.08 16.06
CA LEU A 736 33.19 7.46 14.81
C LEU A 736 31.75 7.83 14.46
N PRO A 737 30.78 7.85 15.40
CA PRO A 737 29.43 8.35 15.12
C PRO A 737 29.44 9.79 14.59
N GLN A 738 30.25 10.68 15.18
CA GLN A 738 30.33 12.07 14.76
C GLN A 738 30.97 12.22 13.37
N LYS A 739 32.03 11.46 13.08
CA LYS A 739 32.63 11.44 11.73
C LYS A 739 31.61 11.02 10.68
N LYS A 740 30.88 9.93 10.95
CA LYS A 740 29.85 9.44 10.02
C LYS A 740 28.69 10.43 9.88
N LEU A 741 28.27 11.08 10.97
CA LEU A 741 27.28 12.16 10.93
C LEU A 741 27.73 13.31 10.01
N ILE A 742 28.97 13.79 10.15
CA ILE A 742 29.50 14.89 9.32
C ILE A 742 29.50 14.48 7.84
N GLN A 743 29.89 13.23 7.52
CA GLN A 743 29.82 12.70 6.16
C GLN A 743 28.40 12.74 5.60
N LEU A 744 27.41 12.23 6.35
CA LEU A 744 26.01 12.19 5.91
C LEU A 744 25.41 13.61 5.75
N LEU A 745 25.68 14.52 6.69
CA LEU A 745 25.25 15.92 6.59
C LEU A 745 25.89 16.66 5.42
N GLY A 746 27.14 16.33 5.07
CA GLY A 746 27.82 16.84 3.88
C GLY A 746 27.10 16.50 2.57
N HIS A 747 26.26 15.46 2.58
CA HIS A 747 25.40 15.07 1.46
C HIS A 747 23.93 15.47 1.63
N GLU A 748 23.62 16.34 2.59
CA GLU A 748 22.26 16.79 2.93
C GLU A 748 21.32 15.63 3.31
N ILE A 749 21.86 14.55 3.89
CA ILE A 749 21.05 13.45 4.44
C ILE A 749 20.63 13.83 5.87
N PRO A 750 19.33 14.04 6.15
CA PRO A 750 18.88 14.45 7.47
C PRO A 750 19.03 13.28 8.46
N THR A 751 19.99 13.40 9.38
CA THR A 751 20.26 12.39 10.42
C THR A 751 20.78 13.04 11.70
N GLY A 752 20.75 12.31 12.80
CA GLY A 752 21.29 12.74 14.10
C GLY A 752 22.43 11.86 14.60
N LEU A 753 23.24 12.39 15.52
CA LEU A 753 24.36 11.65 16.11
C LEU A 753 23.91 10.32 16.75
N LYS A 754 22.86 10.37 17.57
CA LYS A 754 22.26 9.17 18.20
C LYS A 754 21.72 8.20 17.16
N GLN A 755 21.16 8.70 16.06
CA GLN A 755 20.60 7.84 15.02
C GLN A 755 21.69 6.99 14.36
N VAL A 756 22.81 7.62 13.98
CA VAL A 756 23.99 6.93 13.44
C VAL A 756 24.48 5.86 14.42
N ASP A 757 24.65 6.22 15.69
CA ASP A 757 25.19 5.32 16.70
C ASP A 757 24.27 4.13 17.02
N VAL A 758 22.98 4.40 17.30
CA VAL A 758 21.97 3.36 17.57
C VAL A 758 21.92 2.37 16.41
N PHE A 759 21.73 2.83 15.17
CA PHE A 759 21.57 1.91 14.05
C PHE A 759 22.83 1.10 13.76
N THR A 760 24.03 1.65 14.00
CA THR A 760 25.28 0.88 13.91
C THR A 760 25.24 -0.30 14.89
N GLY A 761 24.93 -0.04 16.16
CA GLY A 761 24.82 -1.08 17.18
C GLY A 761 23.73 -2.11 16.89
N LEU A 762 22.53 -1.67 16.51
CA LEU A 762 21.42 -2.57 16.18
C LEU A 762 21.73 -3.45 14.95
N ASN A 763 22.37 -2.91 13.92
CA ASN A 763 22.78 -3.67 12.73
C ASN A 763 23.81 -4.75 13.09
N VAL A 764 24.78 -4.43 13.97
CA VAL A 764 25.71 -5.43 14.50
C VAL A 764 24.98 -6.50 15.32
N MET A 765 24.02 -6.11 16.17
CA MET A 765 23.21 -7.07 16.93
C MET A 765 22.43 -8.04 16.03
N ILE A 766 21.87 -7.56 14.91
CA ILE A 766 21.19 -8.41 13.92
C ILE A 766 22.13 -9.51 13.43
N PHE A 767 23.38 -9.16 13.08
CA PHE A 767 24.37 -10.15 12.63
C PHE A 767 24.76 -11.13 13.74
N LEU A 768 24.91 -10.67 14.99
CA LEU A 768 25.22 -11.54 16.13
C LEU A 768 24.09 -12.54 16.40
N PHE A 769 22.83 -12.10 16.36
CA PHE A 769 21.68 -13.00 16.49
C PHE A 769 21.61 -14.02 15.35
N ARG A 770 21.87 -13.59 14.10
CA ARG A 770 21.89 -14.50 12.95
C ARG A 770 23.02 -15.54 13.05
N LEU A 771 24.22 -15.11 13.42
CA LEU A 771 25.38 -16.00 13.65
C LEU A 771 25.03 -17.03 14.73
N HIS A 772 24.50 -16.57 15.87
CA HIS A 772 24.05 -17.42 16.96
C HIS A 772 22.99 -18.44 16.50
N ALA A 773 21.90 -17.97 15.88
CA ALA A 773 20.80 -18.84 15.46
C ALA A 773 21.24 -19.93 14.47
N SER A 774 22.18 -19.61 13.57
CA SER A 774 22.74 -20.55 12.59
C SER A 774 23.63 -21.63 13.21
N ALA A 775 24.25 -21.35 14.36
CA ALA A 775 25.14 -22.28 15.06
C ALA A 775 24.39 -23.24 16.02
N GLN A 776 23.14 -22.92 16.40
CA GLN A 776 22.38 -23.76 17.32
C GLN A 776 21.85 -25.06 16.65
N PRO A 777 21.71 -26.17 17.41
CA PRO A 777 21.20 -27.45 16.89
C PRO A 777 19.89 -27.32 16.12
N GLY A 778 19.84 -27.91 14.92
CA GLY A 778 18.70 -27.80 14.00
C GLY A 778 18.55 -26.43 13.33
N GLY A 779 19.62 -25.63 13.27
CA GLY A 779 19.70 -24.35 12.54
C GLY A 779 19.27 -24.48 11.07
N TYR A 780 19.69 -25.54 10.39
CA TYR A 780 19.21 -26.03 9.08
C TYR A 780 19.50 -27.55 8.94
N PRO A 781 18.92 -28.28 7.97
CA PRO A 781 18.99 -29.75 7.88
C PRO A 781 20.33 -30.37 7.43
N TYR A 782 21.41 -29.61 7.26
CA TYR A 782 22.61 -30.06 6.52
C TYR A 782 23.94 -29.94 7.27
N LEU A 783 23.98 -30.40 8.52
CA LEU A 783 25.24 -30.82 9.13
C LEU A 783 24.99 -32.21 9.74
N GLY A 784 25.65 -33.22 9.16
CA GLY A 784 25.58 -34.58 9.66
C GLY A 784 26.05 -34.68 11.11
N ASP A 785 25.51 -35.66 11.83
CA ASP A 785 25.62 -35.89 13.29
C ASP A 785 27.05 -35.95 13.87
N ASP A 786 28.12 -35.83 13.07
CA ASP A 786 29.50 -36.13 13.48
C ASP A 786 30.49 -34.95 13.39
N THR A 787 30.05 -33.68 13.22
CA THR A 787 30.95 -32.51 13.33
C THR A 787 30.73 -31.72 14.62
N PRO A 788 31.77 -31.45 15.44
CA PRO A 788 31.64 -30.62 16.63
C PRO A 788 31.20 -29.21 16.21
N GLN A 789 30.04 -28.79 16.69
CA GLN A 789 29.47 -27.48 16.34
C GLN A 789 30.36 -26.35 16.90
N PRO A 790 30.59 -25.27 16.14
CA PRO A 790 31.32 -24.12 16.64
C PRO A 790 30.54 -23.44 17.79
N GLU A 791 31.23 -23.07 18.88
CA GLU A 791 30.66 -22.42 20.07
C GLU A 791 30.28 -20.94 19.81
N ILE A 792 29.35 -20.67 18.88
CA ILE A 792 28.81 -19.31 18.68
C ILE A 792 27.60 -19.11 19.59
N TYR A 793 27.83 -18.45 20.72
CA TYR A 793 26.79 -18.09 21.69
C TYR A 793 26.74 -16.58 21.89
N PHE A 794 25.65 -15.95 21.45
CA PHE A 794 25.44 -14.52 21.65
C PHE A 794 24.56 -14.31 22.89
N TYR A 795 25.09 -13.57 23.87
CA TYR A 795 24.36 -13.20 25.07
C TYR A 795 24.19 -11.68 25.11
N PRO A 796 23.05 -11.13 24.66
CA PRO A 796 22.84 -9.67 24.60
C PRO A 796 22.88 -9.00 25.98
N CYS A 797 22.62 -9.73 27.08
CA CYS A 797 22.77 -9.25 28.44
C CYS A 797 24.08 -9.71 29.11
N GLY A 798 25.02 -10.30 28.37
CA GLY A 798 26.13 -11.08 28.94
C GLY A 798 25.71 -12.49 29.34
N GLN A 799 26.66 -13.39 29.55
CA GLN A 799 26.35 -14.78 29.91
C GLN A 799 25.79 -14.84 31.33
N ALA A 800 24.64 -15.48 31.52
CA ALA A 800 24.05 -15.68 32.85
C ALA A 800 25.06 -16.32 33.82
N ASP A 801 24.94 -15.96 35.11
CA ASP A 801 25.82 -16.42 36.19
C ASP A 801 27.31 -16.01 36.08
N THR A 802 27.63 -15.05 35.20
CA THR A 802 28.96 -14.45 35.10
C THR A 802 28.97 -12.98 35.54
N GLU A 803 30.14 -12.44 35.87
CA GLU A 803 30.31 -11.00 36.20
C GLU A 803 29.95 -10.07 35.03
N SER A 804 29.92 -10.59 33.80
CA SER A 804 29.53 -9.83 32.60
C SER A 804 28.02 -9.63 32.47
N PHE A 805 27.21 -10.37 33.24
CA PHE A 805 25.76 -10.34 33.14
C PHE A 805 25.17 -9.03 33.67
N GLN A 806 24.38 -8.36 32.84
CA GLN A 806 23.67 -7.13 33.13
C GLN A 806 22.22 -7.29 32.67
N ALA A 807 21.34 -7.68 33.59
CA ALA A 807 19.93 -7.97 33.30
C ALA A 807 19.22 -6.83 32.55
N ASP A 808 19.56 -5.57 32.85
CA ASP A 808 18.93 -4.38 32.26
C ASP A 808 19.61 -3.86 30.97
N ARG A 809 20.69 -4.51 30.50
CA ARG A 809 21.45 -4.07 29.32
C ARG A 809 20.57 -4.01 28.08
N LEU A 810 19.81 -5.07 27.80
CA LEU A 810 18.95 -5.10 26.62
C LEU A 810 17.81 -4.08 26.74
N LEU A 811 17.22 -3.88 27.92
CA LEU A 811 16.21 -2.84 28.13
C LEU A 811 16.75 -1.43 27.88
N LYS A 812 18.00 -1.15 28.29
CA LYS A 812 18.67 0.12 27.97
C LYS A 812 18.84 0.31 26.46
N ILE A 813 19.21 -0.75 25.73
CA ILE A 813 19.32 -0.72 24.27
C ILE A 813 17.94 -0.48 23.62
N ILE A 814 16.90 -1.15 24.09
CA ILE A 814 15.51 -0.95 23.61
C ILE A 814 15.10 0.51 23.80
N HIS A 815 15.29 1.07 24.99
CA HIS A 815 14.98 2.47 25.26
C HIS A 815 15.85 3.45 24.45
N TYR A 816 17.12 3.11 24.21
CA TYR A 816 18.01 3.93 23.39
C TYR A 816 17.55 3.98 21.93
N ALA A 817 17.09 2.86 21.39
CA ALA A 817 16.49 2.79 20.06
C ALA A 817 15.14 3.52 20.00
N ASP A 818 14.28 3.31 21.00
CA ASP A 818 12.93 3.89 21.03
C ASP A 818 12.93 5.41 21.23
N ALA A 819 14.05 5.98 21.67
CA ALA A 819 14.27 7.43 21.66
C ALA A 819 14.25 8.03 20.23
N LEU A 820 14.44 7.20 19.19
CA LEU A 820 14.32 7.61 17.77
C LEU A 820 12.89 7.48 17.23
N GLY A 821 12.02 6.76 17.94
CA GLY A 821 10.64 6.48 17.54
C GLY A 821 10.09 5.23 18.22
N THR A 822 8.80 5.21 18.54
CA THR A 822 8.18 4.08 19.25
C THR A 822 8.32 2.76 18.50
N GLY A 823 8.81 1.73 19.21
CA GLY A 823 8.97 0.37 18.71
C GLY A 823 10.10 0.23 17.67
N MET A 824 11.10 1.11 17.70
CA MET A 824 12.22 1.10 16.75
C MET A 824 13.04 -0.19 16.89
N PHE A 825 13.27 -0.63 18.13
CA PHE A 825 13.96 -1.88 18.40
C PHE A 825 13.18 -3.08 17.84
N ALA A 826 11.89 -3.18 18.16
CA ALA A 826 11.02 -4.26 17.68
C ALA A 826 10.98 -4.33 16.15
N LYS A 827 10.93 -3.20 15.45
CA LYS A 827 10.93 -3.15 13.98
C LYS A 827 12.26 -3.57 13.36
N THR A 828 13.37 -3.20 13.99
CA THR A 828 14.72 -3.39 13.40
C THR A 828 15.31 -4.75 13.78
N VAL A 829 15.31 -5.08 15.08
CA VAL A 829 15.94 -6.29 15.62
C VAL A 829 14.93 -7.39 15.88
N GLY A 830 13.67 -7.05 16.19
CA GLY A 830 12.62 -8.01 16.52
C GLY A 830 12.45 -9.19 15.54
N PRO A 831 12.56 -9.02 14.21
CA PRO A 831 12.50 -10.14 13.26
C PRO A 831 13.62 -11.19 13.38
N TYR A 832 14.66 -10.90 14.17
CA TYR A 832 15.87 -11.72 14.26
C TYR A 832 16.11 -12.31 15.65
N LEU A 833 15.15 -12.21 16.57
CA LEU A 833 15.27 -12.74 17.94
C LEU A 833 15.00 -14.26 18.04
N ILE A 834 14.95 -14.96 16.90
CA ILE A 834 14.80 -16.41 16.84
C ILE A 834 15.95 -17.07 17.63
N ARG A 835 15.60 -17.97 18.56
CA ARG A 835 16.54 -18.67 19.46
C ARG A 835 17.38 -17.74 20.36
N ALA A 836 17.03 -16.46 20.48
CA ALA A 836 17.77 -15.53 21.33
C ALA A 836 17.84 -16.04 22.78
N ASP A 837 19.02 -15.92 23.39
CA ASP A 837 19.20 -16.15 24.83
C ASP A 837 18.92 -14.85 25.59
N LEU A 838 17.75 -14.80 26.20
CA LEU A 838 17.20 -13.66 26.95
C LEU A 838 16.88 -14.07 28.39
N ARG A 839 17.55 -15.11 28.89
CA ARG A 839 17.33 -15.64 30.24
C ARG A 839 17.61 -14.58 31.29
N SER A 840 16.71 -14.49 32.27
CA SER A 840 16.80 -13.53 33.38
C SER A 840 16.95 -12.07 32.95
N ALA A 841 16.67 -11.72 31.69
CA ALA A 841 16.71 -10.34 31.23
C ALA A 841 15.57 -9.52 31.86
N ASP A 842 15.86 -8.28 32.24
CA ASP A 842 14.85 -7.28 32.55
C ASP A 842 14.35 -6.71 31.22
N LEU A 843 13.08 -6.94 30.91
CA LEU A 843 12.38 -6.49 29.70
C LEU A 843 11.02 -5.86 30.06
N ARG A 844 10.92 -5.31 31.28
CA ARG A 844 9.69 -4.70 31.78
C ARG A 844 9.25 -3.56 30.90
N SER A 845 7.96 -3.56 30.55
CA SER A 845 7.35 -2.54 29.68
C SER A 845 8.00 -2.40 28.29
N ALA A 846 8.88 -3.31 27.88
CA ALA A 846 9.53 -3.26 26.59
C ALA A 846 8.52 -3.44 25.45
N ASP A 847 8.71 -2.73 24.33
CA ASP A 847 7.98 -3.00 23.09
C ASP A 847 8.71 -4.08 22.28
N LEU A 848 8.12 -5.27 22.24
CA LEU A 848 8.55 -6.44 21.46
C LEU A 848 7.40 -6.92 20.57
N SER A 849 6.50 -6.01 20.17
CA SER A 849 5.39 -6.34 19.29
C SER A 849 5.87 -6.88 17.95
N SER A 850 5.19 -7.90 17.45
CA SER A 850 5.53 -8.61 16.20
C SER A 850 6.94 -9.24 16.16
N ALA A 851 7.68 -9.28 17.27
CA ALA A 851 9.01 -9.90 17.29
C ALA A 851 8.94 -11.41 16.99
N ASP A 852 9.96 -11.91 16.29
CA ASP A 852 10.17 -13.34 16.07
C ASP A 852 11.06 -13.89 17.19
N LEU A 853 10.43 -14.56 18.15
CA LEU A 853 11.03 -15.18 19.34
C LEU A 853 10.86 -16.70 19.31
N ILE A 854 10.77 -17.30 18.12
CA ILE A 854 10.65 -18.76 17.97
C ILE A 854 11.83 -19.42 18.70
N ARG A 855 11.52 -20.34 19.63
CA ARG A 855 12.53 -21.07 20.43
C ARG A 855 13.50 -20.17 21.22
N ALA A 856 13.18 -18.90 21.43
CA ALA A 856 13.98 -18.05 22.31
C ALA A 856 13.94 -18.58 23.75
N ASP A 857 15.03 -18.39 24.49
CA ASP A 857 15.07 -18.68 25.92
C ASP A 857 14.86 -17.41 26.73
N LEU A 858 13.66 -17.26 27.28
CA LEU A 858 13.18 -16.17 28.12
C LEU A 858 12.92 -16.69 29.55
N SER A 859 13.51 -17.82 29.94
CA SER A 859 13.31 -18.36 31.29
C SER A 859 13.75 -17.37 32.36
N SER A 860 12.91 -17.21 33.37
CA SER A 860 13.07 -16.24 34.46
C SER A 860 13.19 -14.76 34.04
N ALA A 861 12.92 -14.41 32.77
CA ALA A 861 12.93 -13.02 32.33
C ALA A 861 11.77 -12.21 32.95
N ASP A 862 11.98 -10.92 33.20
CA ASP A 862 10.92 -10.00 33.63
C ASP A 862 10.34 -9.26 32.43
N LEU A 863 9.19 -9.73 31.96
CA LEU A 863 8.40 -9.19 30.86
C LEU A 863 7.12 -8.49 31.38
N SER A 864 7.11 -8.07 32.65
CA SER A 864 5.91 -7.47 33.22
C SER A 864 5.54 -6.18 32.47
N SER A 865 4.25 -6.08 32.11
CA SER A 865 3.70 -5.01 31.28
C SER A 865 4.32 -4.87 29.87
N ALA A 866 5.14 -5.83 29.41
CA ALA A 866 5.73 -5.78 28.07
C ALA A 866 4.66 -5.88 26.96
N ASN A 867 4.91 -5.25 25.82
CA ASN A 867 4.08 -5.37 24.64
C ASN A 867 4.61 -6.46 23.71
N LEU A 868 3.92 -7.61 23.67
CA LEU A 868 4.23 -8.79 22.85
C LEU A 868 3.08 -9.09 21.86
N SER A 869 2.27 -8.08 21.51
CA SER A 869 1.14 -8.28 20.60
C SER A 869 1.63 -8.79 19.26
N SER A 870 0.97 -9.82 18.73
CA SER A 870 1.33 -10.50 17.48
C SER A 870 2.74 -11.09 17.42
N ALA A 871 3.48 -11.14 18.54
CA ALA A 871 4.81 -11.76 18.57
C ALA A 871 4.74 -13.27 18.35
N ASN A 872 5.76 -13.84 17.72
CA ASN A 872 5.88 -15.28 17.51
C ASN A 872 6.80 -15.90 18.55
N LEU A 873 6.22 -16.48 19.59
CA LEU A 873 6.89 -17.16 20.71
C LEU A 873 6.76 -18.69 20.61
N SER A 874 6.57 -19.23 19.40
CA SER A 874 6.35 -20.68 19.26
C SER A 874 7.57 -21.47 19.74
N SER A 875 7.31 -22.49 20.55
CA SER A 875 8.36 -23.29 21.21
C SER A 875 9.37 -22.50 22.05
N ALA A 876 9.09 -21.25 22.44
CA ALA A 876 9.94 -20.49 23.33
C ALA A 876 9.93 -21.08 24.76
N ASN A 877 11.04 -20.93 25.47
CA ASN A 877 11.13 -21.23 26.90
C ASN A 877 10.83 -19.96 27.70
N LEU A 878 9.68 -19.89 28.35
CA LEU A 878 9.21 -18.82 29.22
C LEU A 878 8.99 -19.35 30.66
N SER A 879 9.65 -20.46 31.01
CA SER A 879 9.50 -21.06 32.33
C SER A 879 9.90 -20.07 33.43
N SER A 880 9.05 -19.95 34.45
CA SER A 880 9.21 -18.99 35.55
C SER A 880 9.33 -17.52 35.14
N ALA A 881 9.01 -17.14 33.89
CA ALA A 881 9.05 -15.76 33.44
C ALA A 881 7.92 -14.93 34.09
N ASN A 882 8.17 -13.64 34.32
CA ASN A 882 7.16 -12.70 34.78
C ASN A 882 6.51 -11.98 33.61
N LEU A 883 5.30 -12.37 33.23
CA LEU A 883 4.47 -11.76 32.17
C LEU A 883 3.26 -11.02 32.74
N SER A 884 3.30 -10.61 34.02
CA SER A 884 2.15 -9.97 34.66
C SER A 884 1.75 -8.71 33.90
N SER A 885 0.47 -8.58 33.56
CA SER A 885 -0.10 -7.47 32.77
C SER A 885 0.51 -7.28 31.37
N ALA A 886 1.25 -8.27 30.84
CA ALA A 886 1.78 -8.21 29.47
C ALA A 886 0.66 -8.21 28.42
N ASN A 887 0.89 -7.53 27.29
CA ASN A 887 0.00 -7.54 26.14
C ASN A 887 0.42 -8.61 25.14
N LEU A 888 -0.31 -9.71 25.06
CA LEU A 888 -0.08 -10.88 24.21
C LEU A 888 -1.22 -11.10 23.19
N ILE A 889 -1.97 -10.05 22.84
CA ILE A 889 -3.04 -10.13 21.85
C ILE A 889 -2.50 -10.75 20.56
N ARG A 890 -3.15 -11.81 20.07
CA ARG A 890 -2.77 -12.55 18.85
C ARG A 890 -1.35 -13.14 18.86
N ALA A 891 -0.65 -13.18 19.99
CA ALA A 891 0.68 -13.80 20.06
C ALA A 891 0.60 -15.30 19.76
N ASN A 892 1.63 -15.84 19.11
CA ASN A 892 1.77 -17.25 18.85
C ASN A 892 2.67 -17.91 19.91
N LEU A 893 2.07 -18.59 20.88
CA LEU A 893 2.74 -19.31 21.98
C LEU A 893 2.61 -20.83 21.80
N SER A 894 2.39 -21.31 20.57
CA SER A 894 2.19 -22.74 20.33
C SER A 894 3.41 -23.55 20.77
N SER A 895 3.18 -24.59 21.58
CA SER A 895 4.23 -25.45 22.16
C SER A 895 5.27 -24.72 23.01
N ALA A 896 5.01 -23.48 23.46
CA ALA A 896 5.89 -22.77 24.37
C ALA A 896 5.85 -23.38 25.78
N ASP A 897 6.97 -23.30 26.51
CA ASP A 897 7.03 -23.67 27.92
C ASP A 897 6.80 -22.44 28.80
N LEU A 898 5.64 -22.34 29.41
CA LEU A 898 5.22 -21.29 30.35
C LEU A 898 5.05 -21.86 31.76
N SER A 899 5.70 -22.99 32.07
CA SER A 899 5.57 -23.62 33.38
C SER A 899 6.01 -22.68 34.50
N SER A 900 5.17 -22.57 35.53
CA SER A 900 5.36 -21.64 36.66
C SER A 900 5.49 -20.15 36.29
N ALA A 901 5.14 -19.75 35.06
CA ALA A 901 5.17 -18.34 34.66
C ALA A 901 4.05 -17.53 35.34
N ASN A 902 4.31 -16.25 35.59
CA ASN A 902 3.31 -15.31 36.10
C ASN A 902 2.67 -14.55 34.94
N LEU A 903 1.47 -14.93 34.52
CA LEU A 903 0.63 -14.27 33.51
C LEU A 903 -0.57 -13.52 34.14
N SER A 904 -0.49 -13.16 35.42
CA SER A 904 -1.59 -12.49 36.12
C SER A 904 -1.97 -11.18 35.40
N SER A 905 -3.26 -11.00 35.16
CA SER A 905 -3.83 -9.88 34.40
C SER A 905 -3.30 -9.70 32.97
N ALA A 906 -2.62 -10.69 32.38
CA ALA A 906 -2.13 -10.61 31.01
C ALA A 906 -3.27 -10.60 29.99
N ASN A 907 -3.06 -9.93 28.85
CA ASN A 907 -4.03 -9.86 27.77
C ASN A 907 -3.66 -10.82 26.63
N LEU A 908 -4.34 -11.97 26.56
CA LEU A 908 -4.13 -13.07 25.62
C LEU A 908 -5.30 -13.23 24.62
N ILE A 909 -6.03 -12.15 24.33
CA ILE A 909 -7.16 -12.19 23.37
C ILE A 909 -6.67 -12.78 22.04
N ARG A 910 -7.32 -13.85 21.58
CA ARG A 910 -6.98 -14.60 20.35
C ARG A 910 -5.54 -15.13 20.29
N ALA A 911 -4.84 -15.27 21.41
CA ALA A 911 -3.52 -15.89 21.43
C ALA A 911 -3.59 -17.37 21.03
N ASN A 912 -2.56 -17.87 20.34
CA ASN A 912 -2.42 -19.28 20.00
C ASN A 912 -1.55 -20.00 21.03
N LEU A 913 -2.14 -20.84 21.86
CA LEU A 913 -1.50 -21.60 22.94
C LEU A 913 -1.60 -23.12 22.69
N ILE A 914 -1.75 -23.55 21.43
CA ILE A 914 -1.82 -24.98 21.09
C ILE A 914 -0.62 -25.72 21.67
N ARG A 915 -0.86 -26.77 22.47
CA ARG A 915 0.18 -27.60 23.11
C ARG A 915 1.15 -26.84 24.02
N ALA A 916 0.84 -25.61 24.44
CA ALA A 916 1.68 -24.89 25.40
C ALA A 916 1.68 -25.60 26.78
N ASN A 917 2.82 -25.56 27.47
CA ASN A 917 2.93 -26.02 28.87
C ASN A 917 2.69 -24.83 29.79
N LEU A 918 1.53 -24.77 30.44
CA LEU A 918 1.14 -23.75 31.43
C LEU A 918 1.02 -24.38 32.83
N SER A 919 1.69 -25.51 33.08
CA SER A 919 1.61 -26.18 34.38
C SER A 919 2.10 -25.26 35.50
N SER A 920 1.31 -25.17 36.56
CA SER A 920 1.53 -24.28 37.72
C SER A 920 1.65 -22.78 37.38
N ALA A 921 1.27 -22.34 36.18
CA ALA A 921 1.31 -20.92 35.82
C ALA A 921 0.21 -20.12 36.53
N ASP A 922 0.48 -18.85 36.83
CA ASP A 922 -0.53 -17.92 37.36
C ASP A 922 -1.16 -17.11 36.23
N LEU A 923 -2.39 -17.45 35.85
CA LEU A 923 -3.23 -16.75 34.87
C LEU A 923 -4.37 -15.99 35.55
N SER A 924 -4.25 -15.66 36.84
CA SER A 924 -5.33 -14.99 37.57
C SER A 924 -5.70 -13.66 36.91
N SER A 925 -7.01 -13.44 36.72
CA SER A 925 -7.56 -12.27 36.02
C SER A 925 -7.08 -12.06 34.57
N ALA A 926 -6.45 -13.06 33.94
CA ALA A 926 -6.02 -12.96 32.55
C ALA A 926 -7.20 -12.91 31.57
N ASN A 927 -7.02 -12.22 30.45
CA ASN A 927 -8.02 -12.14 29.38
C ASN A 927 -7.65 -13.08 28.23
N LEU A 928 -8.36 -14.19 28.11
CA LEU A 928 -8.17 -15.28 27.14
C LEU A 928 -9.33 -15.38 26.14
N ILE A 929 -10.07 -14.29 25.91
CA ILE A 929 -11.22 -14.29 24.98
C ILE A 929 -10.79 -14.83 23.62
N ARG A 930 -11.46 -15.88 23.15
CA ARG A 930 -11.17 -16.57 21.88
C ARG A 930 -9.74 -17.09 21.73
N ALA A 931 -9.01 -17.30 22.83
CA ALA A 931 -7.68 -17.93 22.78
C ALA A 931 -7.79 -19.41 22.37
N ASN A 932 -6.75 -19.93 21.72
CA ASN A 932 -6.68 -21.33 21.29
C ASN A 932 -5.77 -22.14 22.21
N LEU A 933 -6.35 -22.86 23.16
CA LEU A 933 -5.66 -23.69 24.17
C LEU A 933 -5.74 -25.19 23.85
N ARG A 934 -5.95 -25.55 22.58
CA ARG A 934 -6.09 -26.96 22.20
C ARG A 934 -4.85 -27.77 22.62
N SER A 935 -5.09 -28.83 23.39
CA SER A 935 -4.05 -29.71 23.92
C SER A 935 -3.01 -29.03 24.81
N ALA A 936 -3.30 -27.85 25.37
CA ALA A 936 -2.44 -27.19 26.35
C ALA A 936 -2.43 -27.96 27.69
N ASP A 937 -1.31 -27.93 28.39
CA ASP A 937 -1.16 -28.46 29.75
C ASP A 937 -1.35 -27.34 30.78
N LEU A 938 -2.49 -27.32 31.46
CA LEU A 938 -2.86 -26.33 32.48
C LEU A 938 -2.89 -26.96 33.88
N ARG A 939 -2.15 -28.06 34.10
CA ARG A 939 -2.13 -28.76 35.39
C ARG A 939 -1.74 -27.82 36.52
N SER A 940 -2.56 -27.77 37.57
CA SER A 940 -2.34 -26.90 38.74
C SER A 940 -2.23 -25.40 38.43
N ALA A 941 -2.63 -24.95 37.22
CA ALA A 941 -2.59 -23.53 36.87
C ALA A 941 -3.65 -22.73 37.66
N ASN A 942 -3.34 -21.47 37.99
CA ASN A 942 -4.27 -20.56 38.62
C ASN A 942 -4.97 -19.69 37.57
N LEU A 943 -6.21 -20.01 37.21
CA LEU A 943 -7.05 -19.26 36.27
C LEU A 943 -8.16 -18.48 37.00
N SER A 944 -8.00 -18.19 38.29
CA SER A 944 -9.06 -17.54 39.06
C SER A 944 -9.42 -16.18 38.47
N SER A 945 -10.70 -15.91 38.27
CA SER A 945 -11.22 -14.67 37.65
C SER A 945 -10.76 -14.41 36.21
N ALA A 946 -10.18 -15.40 35.52
CA ALA A 946 -9.80 -15.26 34.12
C ALA A 946 -11.03 -15.27 33.19
N ASN A 947 -10.96 -14.54 32.08
CA ASN A 947 -11.98 -14.55 31.04
C ASN A 947 -11.56 -15.46 29.88
N LEU A 948 -12.12 -16.66 29.80
CA LEU A 948 -11.93 -17.64 28.72
C LEU A 948 -13.16 -17.74 27.81
N SER A 949 -13.99 -16.69 27.73
CA SER A 949 -15.19 -16.74 26.90
C SER A 949 -14.84 -17.02 25.43
N SER A 950 -15.57 -17.96 24.83
CA SER A 950 -15.33 -18.48 23.48
C SER A 950 -13.92 -19.08 23.23
N ALA A 951 -13.17 -19.44 24.28
CA ALA A 951 -11.86 -20.08 24.12
C ALA A 951 -11.98 -21.53 23.62
N ASN A 952 -10.97 -22.01 22.91
CA ASN A 952 -10.88 -23.39 22.44
C ASN A 952 -10.02 -24.24 23.38
N LEU A 953 -10.64 -25.10 24.19
CA LEU A 953 -10.00 -25.96 25.19
C LEU A 953 -10.00 -27.45 24.78
N ILE A 954 -10.12 -27.76 23.48
CA ILE A 954 -10.18 -29.15 22.99
C ILE A 954 -8.95 -29.93 23.48
N ARG A 955 -9.18 -31.04 24.21
CA ARG A 955 -8.13 -31.90 24.79
C ARG A 955 -7.16 -31.18 25.75
N ALA A 956 -7.52 -30.01 26.28
CA ALA A 956 -6.70 -29.33 27.29
C ALA A 956 -6.68 -30.15 28.60
N ASN A 957 -5.54 -30.14 29.30
CA ASN A 957 -5.39 -30.81 30.59
C ASN A 957 -5.51 -29.80 31.72
N LEU A 958 -6.65 -29.75 32.40
CA LEU A 958 -6.93 -28.83 33.50
C LEU A 958 -6.83 -29.52 34.86
N ILE A 959 -6.23 -30.71 34.98
CA ILE A 959 -6.18 -31.43 36.26
C ILE A 959 -5.64 -30.49 37.35
N ARG A 960 -6.38 -30.39 38.45
CA ARG A 960 -6.02 -29.54 39.60
C ARG A 960 -5.95 -28.03 39.33
N ALA A 961 -6.39 -27.53 38.17
CA ALA A 961 -6.43 -26.10 37.90
C ALA A 961 -7.46 -25.37 38.79
N ASN A 962 -7.17 -24.12 39.13
CA ASN A 962 -8.11 -23.25 39.84
C ASN A 962 -8.83 -22.33 38.86
N LEU A 963 -10.08 -22.61 38.55
CA LEU A 963 -10.95 -21.82 37.68
C LEU A 963 -11.93 -20.93 38.48
N SER A 964 -11.68 -20.71 39.77
CA SER A 964 -12.64 -20.00 40.62
C SER A 964 -13.00 -18.62 40.06
N SER A 965 -14.29 -18.35 39.87
CA SER A 965 -14.83 -17.12 39.27
C SER A 965 -14.40 -16.85 37.81
N ALA A 966 -13.86 -17.86 37.10
CA ALA A 966 -13.51 -17.72 35.69
C ALA A 966 -14.76 -17.76 34.80
N ASP A 967 -14.68 -17.10 33.64
CA ASP A 967 -15.72 -17.11 32.62
C ASP A 967 -15.33 -18.04 31.47
N LEU A 968 -16.04 -19.16 31.32
CA LEU A 968 -15.90 -20.14 30.23
C LEU A 968 -17.12 -20.15 29.31
N SER A 969 -17.90 -19.07 29.29
CA SER A 969 -19.08 -18.97 28.44
C SER A 969 -18.75 -19.21 26.97
N SER A 970 -19.52 -20.07 26.31
CA SER A 970 -19.27 -20.49 24.91
C SER A 970 -17.91 -21.15 24.64
N ALA A 971 -17.12 -21.52 25.66
CA ALA A 971 -15.85 -22.20 25.46
C ALA A 971 -16.06 -23.63 24.94
N ASN A 972 -15.14 -24.13 24.11
CA ASN A 972 -15.23 -25.49 23.56
C ASN A 972 -14.39 -26.48 24.39
N LEU A 973 -15.06 -27.43 25.06
CA LEU A 973 -14.47 -28.33 26.04
C LEU A 973 -14.34 -29.80 25.57
N ILE A 974 -14.40 -30.08 24.26
CA ILE A 974 -14.30 -31.46 23.74
C ILE A 974 -13.07 -32.16 24.31
N ARG A 975 -13.29 -33.23 25.09
CA ARG A 975 -12.25 -34.07 25.71
C ARG A 975 -11.27 -33.29 26.60
N ALA A 976 -11.65 -32.13 27.13
CA ALA A 976 -10.89 -31.46 28.17
C ALA A 976 -10.90 -32.30 29.45
N ASN A 977 -9.77 -32.40 30.15
CA ASN A 977 -9.69 -33.13 31.42
C ASN A 977 -9.86 -32.16 32.58
N LEU A 978 -11.01 -32.24 33.27
CA LEU A 978 -11.35 -31.36 34.40
C LEU A 978 -11.08 -32.00 35.77
N SER A 979 -10.45 -33.17 35.87
CA SER A 979 -10.36 -33.88 37.16
C SER A 979 -9.73 -33.05 38.28
N ASN A 980 -10.39 -32.99 39.43
CA ASN A 980 -9.96 -32.20 40.59
C ASN A 980 -9.80 -30.68 40.34
N THR A 981 -10.48 -30.14 39.33
CA THR A 981 -10.54 -28.67 39.07
C THR A 981 -11.35 -27.95 40.13
N PHE A 982 -10.92 -26.74 40.48
CA PHE A 982 -11.69 -25.83 41.34
C PHE A 982 -12.60 -24.96 40.48
N LEU A 983 -13.90 -25.21 40.53
CA LEU A 983 -14.92 -24.57 39.68
C LEU A 983 -15.87 -23.62 40.44
N ILE A 984 -15.51 -23.20 41.66
CA ILE A 984 -16.30 -22.26 42.48
C ILE A 984 -16.63 -20.98 41.69
N ARG A 985 -17.91 -20.61 41.58
CA ARG A 985 -18.40 -19.44 40.81
C ARG A 985 -17.96 -19.41 39.34
N THR A 986 -17.54 -20.53 38.79
CA THR A 986 -17.13 -20.59 37.37
C THR A 986 -18.37 -20.48 36.50
N VAL A 987 -18.34 -19.60 35.50
CA VAL A 987 -19.41 -19.45 34.53
C VAL A 987 -19.16 -20.42 33.39
N LEU A 988 -19.96 -21.49 33.32
CA LEU A 988 -19.95 -22.48 32.23
C LEU A 988 -21.21 -22.38 31.37
N SER A 989 -22.04 -21.34 31.54
CA SER A 989 -23.24 -21.12 30.73
C SER A 989 -22.89 -21.12 29.23
N ASP A 990 -23.62 -21.91 28.45
CA ASP A 990 -23.41 -22.08 27.00
C ASP A 990 -22.04 -22.66 26.60
N ALA A 991 -21.27 -23.21 27.55
CA ALA A 991 -20.05 -23.95 27.21
C ALA A 991 -20.37 -25.13 26.29
N GLN A 992 -19.64 -25.25 25.19
CA GLN A 992 -19.88 -26.22 24.14
C GLN A 992 -19.20 -27.55 24.46
N ASN A 993 -19.93 -28.65 24.24
CA ASN A 993 -19.41 -30.02 24.33
C ASN A 993 -18.86 -30.41 25.72
N LEU A 994 -19.38 -29.79 26.78
CA LEU A 994 -19.18 -30.25 28.15
C LEU A 994 -20.11 -31.45 28.42
N THR A 995 -19.58 -32.49 29.04
CA THR A 995 -20.31 -33.73 29.37
C THR A 995 -20.31 -33.98 30.88
N SER A 996 -21.31 -34.70 31.39
CA SER A 996 -21.38 -35.06 32.82
C SER A 996 -20.16 -35.89 33.26
N ASP A 997 -19.69 -36.84 32.45
CA ASP A 997 -18.51 -37.66 32.72
C ASP A 997 -17.24 -36.82 32.99
N GLN A 998 -17.08 -35.69 32.30
CA GLN A 998 -15.94 -34.78 32.55
C GLN A 998 -16.02 -34.12 33.93
N LEU A 999 -17.23 -33.98 34.49
CA LEU A 999 -17.49 -33.39 35.80
C LEU A 999 -17.56 -34.43 36.92
N GLU A 1000 -17.81 -35.71 36.62
CA GLU A 1000 -17.71 -36.80 37.62
C GLU A 1000 -16.31 -36.92 38.22
N GLY A 1001 -15.27 -36.57 37.46
CA GLY A 1001 -13.89 -36.50 37.96
C GLY A 1001 -13.60 -35.27 38.84
N VAL A 1002 -14.57 -34.40 39.06
CA VAL A 1002 -14.44 -33.20 39.92
C VAL A 1002 -15.13 -33.47 41.25
N ASP A 1003 -14.38 -33.35 42.35
CA ASP A 1003 -14.93 -33.52 43.69
C ASP A 1003 -16.13 -32.56 43.90
N PRO A 1004 -17.27 -33.03 44.44
CA PRO A 1004 -18.48 -32.22 44.61
C PRO A 1004 -18.29 -30.86 45.31
N PRO A 1005 -17.44 -30.73 46.36
CA PRO A 1005 -17.14 -29.43 46.96
C PRO A 1005 -16.57 -28.41 45.96
N LEU A 1006 -15.81 -28.89 44.97
CA LEU A 1006 -15.10 -28.02 44.03
C LEU A 1006 -15.99 -27.46 42.91
N ILE A 1007 -17.18 -28.03 42.72
CA ILE A 1007 -18.19 -27.60 41.73
C ILE A 1007 -19.44 -27.00 42.36
N CYS A 1008 -19.46 -26.85 43.70
CA CYS A 1008 -20.66 -26.53 44.47
C CYS A 1008 -21.34 -25.21 44.08
N SER A 1009 -20.66 -24.28 43.42
CA SER A 1009 -21.20 -22.96 43.01
C SER A 1009 -20.97 -22.64 41.53
N ALA A 1010 -20.61 -23.63 40.71
CA ALA A 1010 -20.47 -23.43 39.28
C ALA A 1010 -21.84 -23.16 38.60
N PHE A 1011 -21.85 -22.28 37.60
CA PHE A 1011 -23.01 -22.01 36.75
C PHE A 1011 -22.95 -22.92 35.52
N LEU A 1012 -23.62 -24.07 35.60
CA LEU A 1012 -23.58 -25.10 34.56
C LEU A 1012 -24.53 -24.80 33.37
N PRO A 1013 -24.26 -25.34 32.17
CA PRO A 1013 -25.21 -25.39 31.06
C PRO A 1013 -26.54 -26.06 31.47
N SER A 1014 -27.65 -25.63 30.87
CA SER A 1014 -28.99 -26.16 31.17
C SER A 1014 -29.17 -27.65 30.85
N ASN A 1015 -28.32 -28.21 29.99
CA ASN A 1015 -28.32 -29.62 29.60
C ASN A 1015 -27.46 -30.52 30.51
N ILE A 1016 -26.83 -29.96 31.54
CA ILE A 1016 -26.01 -30.71 32.50
C ILE A 1016 -26.67 -30.62 33.86
N ASP A 1017 -27.19 -31.76 34.32
CA ASP A 1017 -27.77 -31.91 35.66
C ASP A 1017 -26.81 -32.78 36.50
N ILE A 1018 -26.23 -32.17 37.53
CA ILE A 1018 -25.40 -32.87 38.53
C ILE A 1018 -26.21 -32.84 39.83
N ASP A 1019 -26.62 -34.00 40.31
CA ASP A 1019 -27.57 -34.16 41.40
C ASP A 1019 -27.16 -33.44 42.71
N SER A 1020 -28.19 -33.07 43.46
CA SER A 1020 -28.47 -31.87 44.26
C SER A 1020 -27.77 -31.69 45.62
N ASN A 1021 -26.86 -32.56 46.05
CA ASN A 1021 -26.09 -32.35 47.29
C ASN A 1021 -24.72 -31.72 46.99
N ARG A 1022 -24.76 -30.44 46.61
CA ARG A 1022 -23.57 -29.57 46.57
C ARG A 1022 -22.92 -29.62 47.95
N ASP A 1023 -21.79 -30.33 48.07
CA ASP A 1023 -21.08 -30.57 49.33
C ASP A 1023 -20.35 -29.30 49.78
N TRP A 1024 -21.14 -28.33 50.24
CA TRP A 1024 -20.64 -27.09 50.83
C TRP A 1024 -19.86 -27.35 52.11
N ASP A 1025 -20.18 -28.41 52.85
CA ASP A 1025 -19.53 -28.73 54.13
C ASP A 1025 -18.09 -29.23 53.89
N GLY A 1026 -17.86 -30.03 52.85
CA GLY A 1026 -16.53 -30.46 52.40
C GLY A 1026 -15.67 -29.34 51.78
N LEU A 1027 -16.27 -28.20 51.40
CA LEU A 1027 -15.57 -27.11 50.72
C LEU A 1027 -14.57 -26.39 51.63
N ALA A 1028 -14.89 -26.22 52.91
CA ALA A 1028 -14.01 -25.52 53.85
C ALA A 1028 -12.67 -26.24 54.00
N THR A 1029 -12.71 -27.58 54.12
CA THR A 1029 -11.52 -28.44 54.16
C THR A 1029 -10.72 -28.32 52.88
N ALA A 1030 -11.37 -28.42 51.71
CA ALA A 1030 -10.71 -28.29 50.42
C ALA A 1030 -10.04 -26.91 50.21
N LEU A 1031 -10.67 -25.83 50.70
CA LEU A 1031 -10.12 -24.48 50.67
C LEU A 1031 -8.93 -24.31 51.63
N HIS A 1032 -9.03 -24.84 52.84
CA HIS A 1032 -7.96 -24.81 53.84
C HIS A 1032 -6.71 -25.55 53.36
N ASP A 1033 -6.88 -26.80 52.91
CA ASP A 1033 -5.78 -27.66 52.48
C ASP A 1033 -5.01 -27.08 51.28
N ARG A 1034 -5.73 -26.39 50.39
CA ARG A 1034 -5.18 -25.94 49.11
C ARG A 1034 -4.74 -24.48 49.08
N PHE A 1035 -5.32 -23.63 49.92
CA PHE A 1035 -4.93 -22.23 50.09
C PHE A 1035 -4.62 -21.91 51.56
N PRO A 1036 -3.63 -22.59 52.17
CA PRO A 1036 -3.32 -22.43 53.60
C PRO A 1036 -2.86 -21.01 53.95
N THR A 1037 -2.36 -20.24 52.97
CA THR A 1037 -2.01 -18.82 53.16
C THR A 1037 -3.23 -17.90 53.24
N ARG A 1038 -4.32 -18.21 52.51
CA ARG A 1038 -5.56 -17.43 52.51
C ARG A 1038 -6.51 -17.88 53.62
N PHE A 1039 -6.54 -19.17 53.90
CA PHE A 1039 -7.34 -19.80 54.93
C PHE A 1039 -6.44 -20.46 55.98
N ALA A 1040 -5.76 -19.62 56.77
CA ALA A 1040 -4.80 -20.06 57.79
C ALA A 1040 -5.39 -21.02 58.86
N THR A 1041 -6.71 -21.05 59.00
CA THR A 1041 -7.44 -21.98 59.86
C THR A 1041 -8.67 -22.50 59.12
N LEU A 1042 -9.11 -23.72 59.46
CA LEU A 1042 -10.36 -24.30 58.94
C LEU A 1042 -11.56 -23.38 59.21
N GLU A 1043 -11.62 -22.78 60.41
CA GLU A 1043 -12.67 -21.83 60.80
C GLU A 1043 -12.77 -20.61 59.86
N LYS A 1044 -11.63 -20.09 59.37
CA LYS A 1044 -11.63 -19.00 58.37
C LYS A 1044 -12.16 -19.47 57.01
N ALA A 1045 -11.91 -20.72 56.64
CA ALA A 1045 -12.49 -21.31 55.44
C ALA A 1045 -14.00 -21.51 55.62
N GLU A 1046 -14.45 -22.04 56.76
CA GLU A 1046 -15.87 -22.22 57.10
C GLU A 1046 -16.64 -20.90 57.06
N GLN A 1047 -16.12 -19.83 57.68
CA GLN A 1047 -16.71 -18.49 57.62
C GLN A 1047 -16.82 -17.95 56.19
N TRP A 1048 -15.83 -18.26 55.33
CA TRP A 1048 -15.88 -17.87 53.93
C TRP A 1048 -16.91 -18.67 53.16
N VAL A 1049 -16.96 -19.99 53.37
CA VAL A 1049 -17.94 -20.91 52.75
C VAL A 1049 -19.36 -20.53 53.14
N GLU A 1050 -19.61 -20.20 54.40
CA GLU A 1050 -20.92 -19.76 54.87
C GLU A 1050 -21.36 -18.48 54.14
N LYS A 1051 -20.47 -17.48 54.06
CA LYS A 1051 -20.72 -16.25 53.29
C LYS A 1051 -20.94 -16.53 51.79
N GLU A 1052 -20.25 -17.52 51.24
CA GLU A 1052 -20.36 -17.93 49.84
C GLU A 1052 -21.69 -18.64 49.55
N ARG A 1053 -22.13 -19.52 50.45
CA ARG A 1053 -23.40 -20.25 50.37
C ARG A 1053 -24.62 -19.32 50.34
N TYR A 1054 -24.50 -18.13 50.92
CA TYR A 1054 -25.54 -17.09 50.92
C TYR A 1054 -25.59 -16.21 49.65
N ARG A 1055 -24.53 -16.20 48.84
CA ARG A 1055 -24.39 -15.35 47.65
C ARG A 1055 -24.67 -16.14 46.39
#